data_AF-A0A6P3QB96-F1
#
_entry.id   AF-A0A6P3QB96-F1
#
_cell.length_a   1.000
_cell.length_b   1.000
_cell.length_c   1.000
_cell.angle_alpha   90.00
_cell.angle_beta   90.00
_cell.angle_gamma   90.00
#
_symmetry.space_group_name_H-M   'P 1'
#
loop_
_entity.id
_entity.type
_entity.pdbx_description
1 polymer ?
#
loop_
_entity_poly.entity_id
_entity_poly.type
_entity_poly.pdbx_seq_one_letter_code
_entity_poly.pdbx_strand_id
1 'polypeptide(L)'
;MYARLVLRARFSEITPRAVRMACENLTEPDQRVSDAVDVRQELDLRIGAAFTRFQTLRLQKIFPEVLAEQLISYGSCQFPTLGFVVERFKAIQSFVPEIFHKIKVTHDHRDGIVEFNWKRHRLFNHTACLVLYQLCMEDPTATVVEVSSKAKSKWRPQALDTVELEKLASRKLKINAKETMRIAEKLYTQGYISYPRTETNIFPRDLNLTALVEQQIPDPRWGAFAQSILERGVPTPRNGNKSDQAHPPIHPTKYTSSLQGEEQRLYEFIVRHFLACCSQDAQGQETTVEIDIAQERFVAHGLVILARNYLDVYPYDRWSDKTLPVYERGSRFQPSTVEMVDGETSPPQLLTEADLIALMEKHGIGTDATHAEHIETIKARTYVGLTPDKRFLPGHLGMGLVEGYDSMGYEMSKPDLRAELEADLKLICEGKKDKFVVLRQQVQKYKQVFTEAVAKAKKLDEALSQYFGEGAEVAQQEAIYPAVPEPIRKCPQCNKDMVLKTKKSGGFYLSCVGFPECRSAVWFPDSVLEASRDESVCPVCQPHPVYRLKLKFKRGSLPPTMPLEFVGCIGGCDETLREILDLRFSRGTSRTCQPASQPSSHLQANQSLNRVHSSQHSHPLPPDTRHTRPSKALAQNLPLPTAAGESNSVTCNCGQEAILLTVRKEGPNQGRQFYKCHGGSCNFFLWADSSHPEAGRTPSSTSRPLDASLGHSSGLGKHPGGFGNSGNDSGGGTACLCSQPAVKLTVQKDGPNKGRQFHTCSKPREQQCGFFQWVDENVAPGTFGALPWPGGRGKTQGPESRSKRPRASSVDTGSTAKKPRKCSLCHQPGHTRPFCPQNR
;
A
#
# COMPACT_ATOMS: atom_id res chain seq x y z
N MET A 1 12.70 -44.04 19.12
CA MET A 1 12.61 -43.82 17.66
C MET A 1 14.02 -43.58 17.14
N TYR A 2 14.37 -44.06 15.94
CA TYR A 2 15.60 -43.60 15.28
C TYR A 2 15.33 -42.21 14.70
N ALA A 3 16.13 -41.21 15.09
CA ALA A 3 16.13 -39.92 14.43
C ALA A 3 16.67 -40.10 13.01
N ARG A 4 15.91 -39.65 11.99
CA ARG A 4 16.42 -39.61 10.62
C ARG A 4 17.40 -38.44 10.52
N LEU A 5 18.61 -38.70 10.06
CA LEU A 5 19.57 -37.64 9.74
C LEU A 5 19.02 -36.81 8.58
N VAL A 6 18.84 -35.50 8.79
CA VAL A 6 18.41 -34.54 7.78
C VAL A 6 19.37 -33.36 7.81
N LEU A 7 19.90 -32.98 6.65
CA LEU A 7 20.90 -31.94 6.50
C LEU A 7 20.48 -30.95 5.41
N ARG A 8 21.01 -29.72 5.49
CA ARG A 8 20.75 -28.60 4.60
C ARG A 8 22.06 -28.11 3.98
N ALA A 9 22.16 -28.21 2.66
CA ALA A 9 23.14 -27.45 1.89
C ALA A 9 22.75 -25.97 1.85
N ARG A 10 23.72 -25.06 2.03
CA ARG A 10 23.55 -23.61 1.85
C ARG A 10 24.48 -23.13 0.73
N PHE A 11 23.90 -22.48 -0.28
CA PHE A 11 24.61 -21.89 -1.41
C PHE A 11 23.88 -20.62 -1.86
N SER A 12 24.61 -19.71 -2.50
CA SER A 12 24.10 -18.40 -2.98
C SER A 12 24.30 -18.21 -4.49
N GLU A 13 24.76 -19.25 -5.18
CA GLU A 13 25.01 -19.32 -6.62
C GLU A 13 25.06 -20.80 -7.03
N ILE A 14 24.74 -21.12 -8.29
CA ILE A 14 24.82 -22.50 -8.81
C ILE A 14 26.11 -22.66 -9.63
N THR A 15 27.25 -22.54 -8.96
CA THR A 15 28.59 -22.79 -9.55
C THR A 15 29.20 -24.09 -9.03
N PRO A 16 30.11 -24.75 -9.78
CA PRO A 16 30.78 -25.98 -9.35
C PRO A 16 31.57 -25.84 -8.03
N ARG A 17 32.03 -24.62 -7.70
CA ARG A 17 32.69 -24.33 -6.42
C ARG A 17 31.67 -24.23 -5.29
N ALA A 18 30.63 -23.42 -5.46
CA ALA A 18 29.65 -23.18 -4.40
C ALA A 18 28.88 -24.45 -4.02
N VAL A 19 28.42 -25.24 -4.99
CA VAL A 19 27.70 -26.49 -4.67
C VAL A 19 28.60 -27.54 -4.02
N ARG A 20 29.90 -27.56 -4.33
CA ARG A 20 30.86 -28.43 -3.64
C ARG A 20 31.06 -28.01 -2.19
N MET A 21 31.37 -26.72 -1.94
CA MET A 21 31.52 -26.23 -0.58
C MET A 21 30.23 -26.38 0.24
N ALA A 22 29.05 -26.29 -0.38
CA ALA A 22 27.76 -26.52 0.27
C ALA A 22 27.51 -27.99 0.67
N CYS A 23 28.12 -28.96 -0.03
CA CYS A 23 28.13 -30.38 0.34
C CYS A 23 29.22 -30.71 1.37
N GLU A 24 30.34 -29.98 1.37
CA GLU A 24 31.41 -30.10 2.37
C GLU A 24 31.02 -29.43 3.71
N ASN A 25 30.16 -28.41 3.68
CA ASN A 25 29.72 -27.61 4.83
C ASN A 25 28.20 -27.70 5.02
N LEU A 26 27.69 -28.94 5.08
CA LEU A 26 26.28 -29.20 5.41
C LEU A 26 25.96 -28.74 6.84
N THR A 27 24.78 -28.15 7.02
CA THR A 27 24.27 -27.68 8.32
C THR A 27 22.91 -28.30 8.64
N GLU A 28 22.36 -28.08 9.83
CA GLU A 28 20.98 -28.45 10.15
C GLU A 28 19.98 -27.52 9.42
N PRO A 29 18.78 -28.00 9.05
CA PRO A 29 17.71 -27.13 8.57
C PRO A 29 17.26 -26.17 9.68
N ASP A 30 17.31 -24.86 9.43
CA ASP A 30 16.89 -23.85 10.41
C ASP A 30 15.34 -23.81 10.54
N GLN A 31 14.84 -24.32 11.67
CA GLN A 31 13.42 -24.32 11.98
C GLN A 31 12.84 -22.91 12.18
N ARG A 32 13.65 -21.90 12.54
CA ARG A 32 13.16 -20.54 12.86
C ARG A 32 12.63 -19.83 11.62
N VAL A 33 13.36 -19.91 10.51
CA VAL A 33 12.92 -19.33 9.23
C VAL A 33 11.72 -20.11 8.65
N SER A 34 11.63 -21.42 8.88
CA SER A 34 10.42 -22.20 8.55
C SER A 34 9.22 -21.73 9.37
N ASP A 35 9.39 -21.62 10.68
CA ASP A 35 8.34 -21.20 11.61
C ASP A 35 7.82 -19.80 11.32
N ALA A 36 8.69 -18.86 10.90
CA ALA A 36 8.28 -17.54 10.45
C ALA A 36 7.43 -17.60 9.16
N VAL A 37 7.81 -18.45 8.19
CA VAL A 37 7.03 -18.66 6.97
C VAL A 37 5.68 -19.32 7.26
N ASP A 38 5.62 -20.31 8.15
CA ASP A 38 4.37 -20.96 8.57
C ASP A 38 3.42 -19.96 9.25
N VAL A 39 3.95 -19.10 10.14
CA VAL A 39 3.18 -18.01 10.78
C VAL A 39 2.66 -17.02 9.75
N ARG A 40 3.48 -16.62 8.76
CA ARG A 40 3.04 -15.73 7.67
C ARG A 40 1.91 -16.35 6.86
N GLN A 41 2.05 -17.62 6.45
CA GLN A 41 1.01 -18.34 5.71
C GLN A 41 -0.30 -18.43 6.51
N GLU A 42 -0.22 -18.77 7.80
CA GLU A 42 -1.42 -18.89 8.64
C GLU A 42 -2.10 -17.52 8.87
N LEU A 43 -1.34 -16.46 9.11
CA LEU A 43 -1.89 -15.10 9.27
C LEU A 43 -2.54 -14.62 7.97
N ASP A 44 -1.83 -14.68 6.84
CA ASP A 44 -2.34 -14.21 5.55
C ASP A 44 -3.56 -15.02 5.07
N LEU A 45 -3.60 -16.34 5.35
CA LEU A 45 -4.79 -17.17 5.13
C LEU A 45 -5.97 -16.75 6.02
N ARG A 46 -5.76 -16.63 7.34
CA ARG A 46 -6.82 -16.28 8.31
C ARG A 46 -7.41 -14.90 8.01
N ILE A 47 -6.56 -13.89 7.85
CA ILE A 47 -6.94 -12.50 7.60
C ILE A 47 -7.57 -12.37 6.22
N GLY A 48 -6.87 -12.87 5.18
CA GLY A 48 -7.34 -12.80 3.80
C GLY A 48 -8.68 -13.48 3.60
N ALA A 49 -8.89 -14.69 4.13
CA ALA A 49 -10.16 -15.41 4.02
C ALA A 49 -11.31 -14.72 4.76
N ALA A 50 -11.07 -14.14 5.94
CA ALA A 50 -12.09 -13.46 6.72
C ALA A 50 -12.59 -12.19 6.01
N PHE A 51 -11.68 -11.25 5.72
CA PHE A 51 -12.04 -9.97 5.08
C PHE A 51 -12.54 -10.16 3.63
N THR A 52 -11.95 -11.07 2.84
CA THR A 52 -12.41 -11.36 1.47
C THR A 52 -13.85 -11.87 1.46
N ARG A 53 -14.18 -12.84 2.32
CA ARG A 53 -15.56 -13.38 2.41
C ARG A 53 -16.53 -12.33 2.91
N PHE A 54 -16.13 -11.51 3.89
CA PHE A 54 -16.92 -10.41 4.40
C PHE A 54 -17.32 -9.42 3.30
N GLN A 55 -16.33 -8.81 2.63
CA GLN A 55 -16.60 -7.74 1.66
C GLN A 55 -17.17 -8.27 0.34
N THR A 56 -16.77 -9.47 -0.12
CA THR A 56 -17.35 -10.07 -1.33
C THR A 56 -18.84 -10.40 -1.14
N LEU A 57 -19.21 -11.13 -0.08
CA LEU A 57 -20.60 -11.53 0.14
C LEU A 57 -21.52 -10.36 0.53
N ARG A 58 -20.96 -9.26 1.05
CA ARG A 58 -21.69 -8.00 1.23
C ARG A 58 -21.90 -7.29 -0.10
N LEU A 59 -20.82 -6.93 -0.79
CA LEU A 59 -20.89 -6.00 -1.92
C LEU A 59 -21.54 -6.64 -3.16
N GLN A 60 -21.49 -7.96 -3.31
CA GLN A 60 -22.30 -8.69 -4.32
C GLN A 60 -23.81 -8.60 -4.07
N LYS A 61 -24.26 -8.39 -2.82
CA LYS A 61 -25.68 -8.15 -2.50
C LYS A 61 -26.08 -6.67 -2.65
N ILE A 62 -25.18 -5.74 -2.32
CA ILE A 62 -25.43 -4.29 -2.38
C ILE A 62 -25.39 -3.78 -3.83
N PHE A 63 -24.39 -4.20 -4.62
CA PHE A 63 -24.18 -3.76 -6.01
C PHE A 63 -24.20 -4.95 -7.00
N PRO A 64 -25.31 -5.71 -7.10
CA PRO A 64 -25.35 -6.95 -7.86
C PRO A 64 -25.05 -6.74 -9.35
N GLU A 65 -25.58 -5.68 -9.97
CA GLU A 65 -25.37 -5.40 -11.40
C GLU A 65 -23.92 -5.09 -11.77
N VAL A 66 -23.14 -4.56 -10.82
CA VAL A 66 -21.75 -4.12 -11.04
C VAL A 66 -20.74 -5.18 -10.58
N LEU A 67 -21.05 -5.92 -9.52
CA LEU A 67 -20.09 -6.80 -8.81
C LEU A 67 -20.49 -8.28 -8.82
N ALA A 68 -21.55 -8.69 -9.54
CA ALA A 68 -21.93 -10.10 -9.71
C ALA A 68 -20.72 -10.97 -10.08
N GLU A 69 -20.60 -12.11 -9.40
CA GLU A 69 -19.51 -13.10 -9.52
C GLU A 69 -18.07 -12.57 -9.24
N GLN A 70 -17.85 -11.26 -9.12
CA GLN A 70 -16.53 -10.68 -8.91
C GLN A 70 -16.01 -10.96 -7.49
N LEU A 71 -14.80 -11.57 -7.40
CA LEU A 71 -14.16 -11.90 -6.12
C LEU A 71 -13.31 -10.74 -5.60
N ILE A 72 -13.82 -10.06 -4.57
CA ILE A 72 -13.26 -8.83 -3.98
C ILE A 72 -12.30 -9.22 -2.85
N SER A 73 -11.04 -9.52 -3.18
CA SER A 73 -10.04 -10.00 -2.22
C SER A 73 -9.42 -8.91 -1.34
N TYR A 74 -9.33 -9.20 -0.04
CA TYR A 74 -8.48 -8.47 0.91
C TYR A 74 -7.19 -9.26 1.18
N GLY A 75 -6.08 -8.55 1.37
CA GLY A 75 -4.83 -9.11 1.87
C GLY A 75 -4.11 -8.09 2.75
N SER A 76 -3.46 -8.55 3.82
CA SER A 76 -2.86 -7.71 4.87
C SER A 76 -1.82 -6.71 4.35
N CYS A 77 -1.05 -7.09 3.32
CA CYS A 77 -0.12 -6.20 2.60
C CYS A 77 -0.70 -5.62 1.31
N GLN A 78 -1.59 -6.37 0.64
CA GLN A 78 -2.30 -5.92 -0.57
C GLN A 78 -3.05 -4.59 -0.32
N PHE A 79 -3.68 -4.45 0.85
CA PHE A 79 -4.51 -3.29 1.18
C PHE A 79 -3.72 -1.99 1.39
N PRO A 80 -2.66 -1.91 2.23
CA PRO A 80 -1.83 -0.70 2.31
C PRO A 80 -1.04 -0.41 1.03
N THR A 81 -0.71 -1.44 0.24
CA THR A 81 -0.12 -1.24 -1.11
C THR A 81 -1.09 -0.49 -2.04
N LEU A 82 -2.39 -0.80 -1.98
CA LEU A 82 -3.45 -0.02 -2.65
C LEU A 82 -3.63 1.38 -2.01
N GLY A 83 -3.51 1.46 -0.67
CA GLY A 83 -3.53 2.69 0.10
C GLY A 83 -2.58 3.76 -0.45
N PHE A 84 -1.31 3.43 -0.69
CA PHE A 84 -0.35 4.38 -1.28
C PHE A 84 -0.77 4.92 -2.66
N VAL A 85 -1.43 4.12 -3.49
CA VAL A 85 -1.91 4.55 -4.81
C VAL A 85 -3.10 5.51 -4.67
N VAL A 86 -4.04 5.20 -3.78
CA VAL A 86 -5.18 6.07 -3.46
C VAL A 86 -4.72 7.37 -2.79
N GLU A 87 -3.83 7.31 -1.81
CA GLU A 87 -3.24 8.47 -1.12
C GLU A 87 -2.54 9.40 -2.12
N ARG A 88 -1.74 8.87 -3.06
CA ARG A 88 -1.13 9.67 -4.12
C ARG A 88 -2.17 10.30 -5.05
N PHE A 89 -3.23 9.57 -5.43
CA PHE A 89 -4.27 10.11 -6.29
C PHE A 89 -5.05 11.24 -5.60
N LYS A 90 -5.41 11.07 -4.32
CA LYS A 90 -6.05 12.12 -3.50
C LYS A 90 -5.16 13.34 -3.36
N ALA A 91 -3.87 13.16 -3.10
CA ALA A 91 -2.89 14.25 -3.04
C ALA A 91 -2.66 15.00 -4.38
N ILE A 92 -3.21 14.49 -5.49
CA ILE A 92 -3.28 15.20 -6.79
C ILE A 92 -4.63 15.93 -6.91
N GLN A 93 -5.73 15.31 -6.52
CA GLN A 93 -7.06 15.93 -6.55
C GLN A 93 -7.21 17.12 -5.57
N SER A 94 -6.60 17.03 -4.39
CA SER A 94 -6.63 18.08 -3.37
C SER A 94 -5.54 19.15 -3.57
N PHE A 95 -4.73 19.04 -4.63
CA PHE A 95 -3.66 20.00 -4.91
C PHE A 95 -4.24 21.23 -5.62
N VAL A 96 -4.10 22.40 -5.00
CA VAL A 96 -4.43 23.69 -5.61
C VAL A 96 -3.15 24.30 -6.18
N PRO A 97 -3.05 24.51 -7.51
CA PRO A 97 -1.90 25.19 -8.10
C PRO A 97 -1.83 26.66 -7.67
N GLU A 98 -0.62 27.11 -7.37
CA GLU A 98 -0.31 28.50 -7.03
C GLU A 98 0.59 29.10 -8.11
N ILE A 99 0.19 30.27 -8.62
CA ILE A 99 1.01 31.06 -9.54
C ILE A 99 2.17 31.69 -8.74
N PHE A 100 3.36 31.63 -9.29
CA PHE A 100 4.54 32.32 -8.79
C PHE A 100 5.23 33.09 -9.92
N HIS A 101 5.99 34.10 -9.52
CA HIS A 101 6.79 34.92 -10.41
C HIS A 101 8.27 34.73 -10.06
N LYS A 102 9.15 34.68 -11.06
CA LYS A 102 10.60 34.74 -10.86
C LYS A 102 11.23 35.75 -11.82
N ILE A 103 12.28 36.42 -11.36
CA ILE A 103 13.16 37.17 -12.25
C ILE A 103 14.12 36.16 -12.90
N LYS A 104 14.20 36.14 -14.23
CA LYS A 104 15.11 35.35 -15.05
C LYS A 104 16.09 36.30 -15.72
N VAL A 105 17.39 36.00 -15.63
CA VAL A 105 18.45 36.81 -16.23
C VAL A 105 19.25 35.92 -17.18
N THR A 106 19.44 36.35 -18.43
CA THR A 106 20.31 35.65 -19.38
C THR A 106 21.36 36.57 -19.99
N HIS A 107 22.54 36.04 -20.28
CA HIS A 107 23.64 36.73 -20.96
C HIS A 107 24.17 35.84 -22.08
N ASP A 108 24.18 36.37 -23.29
CA ASP A 108 24.65 35.64 -24.47
C ASP A 108 26.17 35.75 -24.57
N HIS A 109 26.85 34.61 -24.55
CA HIS A 109 28.28 34.54 -24.84
C HIS A 109 28.54 33.84 -26.17
N ARG A 110 29.77 33.98 -26.69
CA ARG A 110 30.22 33.30 -27.92
C ARG A 110 30.05 31.79 -27.86
N ASP A 111 30.19 31.21 -26.66
CA ASP A 111 30.08 29.78 -26.38
C ASP A 111 28.66 29.34 -25.96
N GLY A 112 27.68 30.25 -25.92
CA GLY A 112 26.28 29.96 -25.62
C GLY A 112 25.62 30.90 -24.60
N ILE A 113 24.32 30.71 -24.39
CA ILE A 113 23.48 31.52 -23.50
C ILE A 113 23.63 31.03 -22.05
N VAL A 114 23.96 31.95 -21.13
CA VAL A 114 24.05 31.66 -19.69
C VAL A 114 22.78 32.16 -18.98
N GLU A 115 21.95 31.25 -18.45
CA GLU A 115 20.87 31.58 -17.51
C GLU A 115 21.40 31.64 -16.07
N PHE A 116 21.21 32.79 -15.42
CA PHE A 116 21.47 33.03 -14.01
C PHE A 116 20.17 32.90 -13.21
N ASN A 117 20.16 32.02 -12.21
CA ASN A 117 19.01 31.67 -11.40
C ASN A 117 18.92 32.59 -10.18
N TRP A 118 17.78 33.25 -9.99
CA TRP A 118 17.56 34.16 -8.87
C TRP A 118 17.69 33.46 -7.51
N LYS A 119 18.45 34.03 -6.56
CA LYS A 119 18.65 33.45 -5.22
C LYS A 119 17.36 33.38 -4.39
N ARG A 120 16.40 34.28 -4.63
CA ARG A 120 15.05 34.19 -4.02
C ARG A 120 14.21 33.06 -4.62
N HIS A 121 14.69 32.41 -5.69
CA HIS A 121 14.05 31.33 -6.45
C HIS A 121 12.73 31.70 -7.13
N ARG A 122 11.69 32.06 -6.37
CA ARG A 122 10.37 32.51 -6.84
C ARG A 122 9.57 33.17 -5.72
N LEU A 123 8.65 34.07 -6.07
CA LEU A 123 7.70 34.68 -5.14
C LEU A 123 6.25 34.39 -5.54
N PHE A 124 5.41 34.05 -4.57
CA PHE A 124 3.95 33.84 -4.74
C PHE A 124 3.12 35.14 -4.66
N ASN A 125 3.76 36.29 -4.90
CA ASN A 125 3.10 37.58 -4.90
C ASN A 125 3.62 38.42 -6.06
N HIS A 126 2.70 38.84 -6.94
CA HIS A 126 3.03 39.60 -8.15
C HIS A 126 3.70 40.93 -7.83
N THR A 127 3.10 41.74 -6.95
CA THR A 127 3.60 43.08 -6.58
C THR A 127 5.01 43.01 -5.99
N ALA A 128 5.28 42.04 -5.11
CA ALA A 128 6.61 41.85 -4.52
C ALA A 128 7.68 41.47 -5.57
N CYS A 129 7.32 40.67 -6.57
CA CYS A 129 8.25 40.36 -7.67
C CYS A 129 8.40 41.54 -8.65
N LEU A 130 7.33 42.28 -8.91
CA LEU A 130 7.30 43.43 -9.82
C LEU A 130 8.18 44.57 -9.30
N VAL A 131 8.12 44.90 -8.00
CA VAL A 131 8.97 45.92 -7.39
C VAL A 131 10.46 45.56 -7.51
N LEU A 132 10.82 44.30 -7.21
CA LEU A 132 12.21 43.84 -7.35
C LEU A 132 12.66 43.78 -8.82
N TYR A 133 11.74 43.48 -9.74
CA TYR A 133 12.00 43.51 -11.18
C TYR A 133 12.20 44.94 -11.71
N GLN A 134 11.43 45.92 -11.22
CA GLN A 134 11.57 47.33 -11.57
C GLN A 134 12.95 47.87 -11.14
N LEU A 135 13.41 47.57 -9.92
CA LEU A 135 14.76 47.90 -9.46
C LEU A 135 15.84 47.31 -10.39
N CYS A 136 15.70 46.03 -10.77
CA CYS A 136 16.58 45.36 -11.75
C CYS A 136 16.50 45.91 -13.19
N MET A 137 15.56 46.82 -13.49
CA MET A 137 15.41 47.46 -14.80
C MET A 137 15.83 48.94 -14.80
N GLU A 138 15.90 49.58 -13.63
CA GLU A 138 16.44 50.94 -13.48
C GLU A 138 17.98 50.96 -13.56
N ASP A 139 18.66 49.98 -12.94
CA ASP A 139 20.07 49.67 -13.22
C ASP A 139 20.24 48.16 -13.49
N PRO A 140 20.16 47.72 -14.75
CA PRO A 140 20.34 46.32 -15.13
C PRO A 140 21.81 45.86 -15.17
N THR A 141 22.78 46.69 -14.74
CA THR A 141 24.22 46.38 -14.84
C THR A 141 24.61 45.24 -13.90
N ALA A 142 24.88 44.06 -14.46
CA ALA A 142 25.32 42.91 -13.68
C ALA A 142 26.78 43.05 -13.25
N THR A 143 27.03 42.97 -11.93
CA THR A 143 28.38 42.93 -11.36
C THR A 143 28.68 41.54 -10.80
N VAL A 144 29.79 40.93 -11.19
CA VAL A 144 30.22 39.60 -10.70
C VAL A 144 30.75 39.72 -9.27
N VAL A 145 30.01 39.21 -8.28
CA VAL A 145 30.36 39.30 -6.84
C VAL A 145 31.30 38.18 -6.41
N GLU A 146 31.02 36.96 -6.87
CA GLU A 146 31.76 35.75 -6.51
C GLU A 146 31.88 34.83 -7.73
N VAL A 147 33.07 34.26 -7.89
CA VAL A 147 33.31 33.12 -8.78
C VAL A 147 34.00 32.07 -7.93
N SER A 148 33.28 30.99 -7.60
CA SER A 148 33.79 29.89 -6.80
C SER A 148 33.79 28.59 -7.61
N SER A 149 34.86 27.82 -7.49
CA SER A 149 35.02 26.54 -8.19
C SER A 149 35.50 25.49 -7.21
N LYS A 150 34.90 24.30 -7.26
CA LYS A 150 35.14 23.21 -6.30
C LYS A 150 35.10 21.85 -6.99
N ALA A 151 35.88 20.91 -6.46
CA ALA A 151 35.78 19.52 -6.87
C ALA A 151 34.37 18.98 -6.57
N LYS A 152 33.77 18.31 -7.56
CA LYS A 152 32.44 17.71 -7.47
C LYS A 152 32.52 16.30 -8.03
N SER A 153 32.24 15.31 -7.20
CA SER A 153 32.13 13.93 -7.65
C SER A 153 30.67 13.53 -7.89
N LYS A 154 30.47 12.54 -8.75
CA LYS A 154 29.22 11.79 -8.85
C LYS A 154 29.50 10.34 -8.50
N TRP A 155 28.85 9.87 -7.44
CA TRP A 155 29.08 8.54 -6.90
C TRP A 155 28.60 7.44 -7.85
N ARG A 156 29.43 6.39 -7.96
CA ARG A 156 29.09 5.12 -8.64
C ARG A 156 27.94 4.41 -7.92
N PRO A 157 27.23 3.46 -8.56
CA PRO A 157 26.17 2.70 -7.90
C PRO A 157 26.72 1.96 -6.66
N GLN A 158 25.86 1.85 -5.65
CA GLN A 158 26.06 0.98 -4.49
C GLN A 158 25.90 -0.49 -4.90
N ALA A 159 26.40 -1.45 -4.13
CA ALA A 159 26.15 -2.87 -4.41
C ALA A 159 24.64 -3.21 -4.42
N LEU A 160 24.25 -4.12 -5.30
CA LEU A 160 22.86 -4.33 -5.73
C LEU A 160 22.09 -5.26 -4.79
N ASP A 161 21.05 -4.76 -4.13
CA ASP A 161 20.03 -5.58 -3.45
C ASP A 161 18.81 -5.81 -4.37
N THR A 162 17.89 -6.70 -3.97
CA THR A 162 16.69 -7.01 -4.77
C THR A 162 15.84 -5.78 -5.07
N VAL A 163 15.74 -4.86 -4.10
CA VAL A 163 14.83 -3.72 -4.21
C VAL A 163 15.37 -2.70 -5.21
N GLU A 164 16.68 -2.41 -5.21
CA GLU A 164 17.28 -1.61 -6.28
C GLU A 164 17.27 -2.32 -7.64
N LEU A 165 17.37 -3.66 -7.71
CA LEU A 165 17.19 -4.39 -8.97
C LEU A 165 15.78 -4.16 -9.55
N GLU A 166 14.71 -4.35 -8.76
CA GLU A 166 13.33 -4.10 -9.19
C GLU A 166 13.12 -2.62 -9.58
N LYS A 167 13.52 -1.68 -8.72
CA LYS A 167 13.38 -0.23 -8.95
C LYS A 167 14.18 0.24 -10.17
N LEU A 168 15.36 -0.32 -10.47
CA LEU A 168 16.18 0.08 -11.62
C LEU A 168 15.78 -0.63 -12.91
N ALA A 169 15.38 -1.91 -12.87
CA ALA A 169 14.81 -2.59 -14.04
C ALA A 169 13.54 -1.88 -14.53
N SER A 170 12.63 -1.51 -13.62
CA SER A 170 11.42 -0.76 -13.96
C SER A 170 11.72 0.65 -14.48
N ARG A 171 12.58 1.42 -13.80
CA ARG A 171 12.93 2.79 -14.25
C ARG A 171 13.74 2.83 -15.55
N LYS A 172 14.79 2.01 -15.67
CA LYS A 172 15.81 2.09 -16.73
C LYS A 172 15.56 1.10 -17.89
N LEU A 173 15.09 -0.12 -17.62
CA LEU A 173 14.84 -1.15 -18.64
C LEU A 173 13.36 -1.26 -19.07
N LYS A 174 12.42 -0.70 -18.28
CA LYS A 174 10.95 -0.78 -18.47
C LYS A 174 10.36 -2.19 -18.34
N ILE A 175 11.12 -3.12 -17.74
CA ILE A 175 10.70 -4.46 -17.32
C ILE A 175 10.00 -4.32 -15.96
N ASN A 176 8.85 -4.98 -15.75
CA ASN A 176 8.14 -4.89 -14.48
C ASN A 176 8.83 -5.73 -13.38
N ALA A 177 8.55 -5.46 -12.10
CA ALA A 177 9.21 -6.12 -10.98
C ALA A 177 9.04 -7.65 -10.96
N LYS A 178 7.81 -8.15 -11.21
CA LYS A 178 7.52 -9.60 -11.27
C LYS A 178 8.32 -10.30 -12.38
N GLU A 179 8.37 -9.70 -13.57
CA GLU A 179 9.13 -10.24 -14.71
C GLU A 179 10.64 -10.13 -14.48
N THR A 180 11.09 -9.05 -13.83
CA THR A 180 12.49 -8.88 -13.38
C THR A 180 12.90 -10.03 -12.47
N MET A 181 12.10 -10.36 -11.46
CA MET A 181 12.36 -11.48 -10.55
C MET A 181 12.27 -12.84 -11.25
N ARG A 182 11.30 -13.04 -12.16
CA ARG A 182 11.20 -14.26 -12.97
C ARG A 182 12.45 -14.50 -13.84
N ILE A 183 12.97 -13.44 -14.45
CA ILE A 183 14.20 -13.48 -15.26
C ILE A 183 15.42 -13.72 -14.38
N ALA A 184 15.55 -13.00 -13.25
CA ALA A 184 16.68 -13.13 -12.34
C ALA A 184 16.76 -14.55 -11.73
N GLU A 185 15.64 -15.13 -11.30
CA GLU A 185 15.56 -16.50 -10.80
C GLU A 185 16.03 -17.53 -11.86
N LYS A 186 15.69 -17.29 -13.14
CA LYS A 186 16.16 -18.12 -14.26
C LYS A 186 17.67 -17.98 -14.49
N LEU A 187 18.21 -16.75 -14.49
CA LEU A 187 19.65 -16.49 -14.65
C LEU A 187 20.47 -17.09 -13.50
N TYR A 188 19.95 -17.06 -12.28
CA TYR A 188 20.51 -17.75 -11.12
C TYR A 188 20.47 -19.28 -11.29
N THR A 189 19.32 -19.82 -11.71
CA THR A 189 19.16 -21.27 -11.99
C THR A 189 20.13 -21.77 -13.07
N GLN A 190 20.49 -20.91 -14.03
CA GLN A 190 21.48 -21.18 -15.08
C GLN A 190 22.94 -20.94 -14.64
N GLY A 191 23.17 -20.46 -13.42
CA GLY A 191 24.50 -20.19 -12.86
C GLY A 191 25.19 -18.96 -13.44
N TYR A 192 24.45 -17.95 -13.92
CA TYR A 192 25.00 -16.70 -14.47
C TYR A 192 25.06 -15.54 -13.47
N ILE A 193 24.19 -15.54 -12.45
CA ILE A 193 24.18 -14.55 -11.36
C ILE A 193 24.05 -15.24 -9.99
N SER A 194 24.34 -14.50 -8.92
CA SER A 194 24.03 -14.90 -7.54
C SER A 194 22.52 -14.86 -7.25
N TYR A 195 22.11 -15.41 -6.11
CA TYR A 195 20.71 -15.52 -5.73
C TYR A 195 20.02 -14.14 -5.66
N PRO A 196 18.92 -13.91 -6.40
CA PRO A 196 18.41 -12.56 -6.62
C PRO A 196 17.47 -12.06 -5.52
N ARG A 197 17.27 -12.83 -4.44
CA ARG A 197 16.44 -12.50 -3.28
C ARG A 197 17.35 -12.29 -2.07
N THR A 198 17.75 -11.04 -1.86
CA THR A 198 18.68 -10.64 -0.80
C THR A 198 18.47 -9.18 -0.41
N GLU A 199 18.54 -8.90 0.89
CA GLU A 199 18.62 -7.52 1.41
C GLU A 199 20.08 -7.02 1.45
N THR A 200 21.06 -7.86 1.14
CA THR A 200 22.49 -7.54 1.27
C THR A 200 22.97 -6.59 0.17
N ASN A 201 23.53 -5.46 0.60
CA ASN A 201 24.26 -4.52 -0.26
C ASN A 201 25.70 -4.29 0.24
N ILE A 202 26.29 -5.28 0.90
CA ILE A 202 27.70 -5.33 1.33
C ILE A 202 28.32 -6.63 0.78
N PHE A 203 29.34 -6.52 -0.08
CA PHE A 203 30.10 -7.71 -0.51
C PHE A 203 30.93 -8.28 0.67
N PRO A 204 30.85 -9.59 0.94
CA PRO A 204 31.60 -10.22 2.03
C PRO A 204 33.07 -10.40 1.65
N ARG A 205 33.97 -10.44 2.65
CA ARG A 205 35.43 -10.31 2.46
C ARG A 205 36.10 -11.51 1.78
N ASP A 206 35.44 -12.66 1.81
CA ASP A 206 35.87 -13.94 1.23
C ASP A 206 35.47 -14.11 -0.26
N LEU A 207 34.56 -13.26 -0.77
CA LEU A 207 34.17 -13.26 -2.17
C LEU A 207 35.26 -12.59 -3.02
N ASN A 208 35.95 -13.37 -3.84
CA ASN A 208 37.00 -12.87 -4.73
C ASN A 208 36.42 -12.06 -5.91
N LEU A 209 36.26 -10.75 -5.69
CA LEU A 209 35.76 -9.82 -6.70
C LEU A 209 36.68 -9.69 -7.92
N THR A 210 37.99 -9.87 -7.75
CA THR A 210 38.97 -9.84 -8.86
C THR A 210 38.63 -10.90 -9.90
N ALA A 211 38.45 -12.16 -9.46
CA ALA A 211 38.07 -13.27 -10.33
C ALA A 211 36.68 -13.12 -10.98
N LEU A 212 35.78 -12.34 -10.37
CA LEU A 212 34.46 -12.03 -10.94
C LEU A 212 34.52 -10.92 -12.00
N VAL A 213 35.45 -9.96 -11.85
CA VAL A 213 35.75 -8.93 -12.86
C VAL A 213 36.51 -9.54 -14.05
N GLU A 214 37.53 -10.36 -13.80
CA GLU A 214 38.31 -11.09 -14.81
C GLU A 214 37.41 -11.87 -15.79
N GLN A 215 36.40 -12.58 -15.26
CA GLN A 215 35.45 -13.33 -16.07
C GLN A 215 34.66 -12.49 -17.07
N GLN A 216 34.52 -11.18 -16.87
CA GLN A 216 33.75 -10.29 -17.75
C GLN A 216 34.60 -9.61 -18.84
N ILE A 217 35.93 -9.81 -18.84
CA ILE A 217 36.85 -9.31 -19.87
C ILE A 217 36.49 -9.78 -21.31
N PRO A 218 35.93 -10.99 -21.56
CA PRO A 218 35.63 -11.44 -22.93
C PRO A 218 34.39 -10.80 -23.61
N ASP A 219 33.70 -9.83 -23.00
CA ASP A 219 32.56 -9.15 -23.64
C ASP A 219 32.99 -7.92 -24.45
N PRO A 220 32.60 -7.79 -25.74
CA PRO A 220 33.00 -6.68 -26.59
C PRO A 220 32.43 -5.30 -26.19
N ARG A 221 31.48 -5.23 -25.23
CA ARG A 221 30.77 -4.00 -24.83
C ARG A 221 31.17 -3.46 -23.45
N TRP A 222 31.92 -4.23 -22.66
CA TRP A 222 32.39 -3.84 -21.33
C TRP A 222 33.72 -4.50 -20.90
N GLY A 223 34.25 -5.46 -21.66
CA GLY A 223 35.45 -6.23 -21.31
C GLY A 223 36.70 -5.38 -21.10
N ALA A 224 36.93 -4.39 -21.99
CA ALA A 224 38.01 -3.41 -21.82
C ALA A 224 37.85 -2.55 -20.55
N PHE A 225 36.61 -2.30 -20.08
CA PHE A 225 36.38 -1.62 -18.81
C PHE A 225 36.63 -2.54 -17.62
N ALA A 226 36.23 -3.81 -17.70
CA ALA A 226 36.56 -4.81 -16.69
C ALA A 226 38.08 -4.97 -16.53
N GLN A 227 38.82 -5.04 -17.63
CA GLN A 227 40.29 -5.01 -17.64
C GLN A 227 40.84 -3.73 -16.99
N SER A 228 40.30 -2.55 -17.32
CA SER A 228 40.78 -1.28 -16.74
C SER A 228 40.50 -1.12 -15.24
N ILE A 229 39.57 -1.87 -14.65
CA ILE A 229 39.44 -1.96 -13.18
C ILE A 229 40.69 -2.63 -12.59
N LEU A 230 41.15 -3.73 -13.20
CA LEU A 230 42.30 -4.53 -12.74
C LEU A 230 43.64 -3.80 -12.98
N GLU A 231 43.77 -3.10 -14.10
CA GLU A 231 44.93 -2.24 -14.40
C GLU A 231 45.08 -1.08 -13.39
N ARG A 232 43.98 -0.64 -12.78
CA ARG A 232 43.95 0.37 -11.70
C ARG A 232 44.10 -0.26 -10.29
N GLY A 233 44.24 -1.57 -10.18
CA GLY A 233 44.44 -2.30 -8.93
C GLY A 233 43.30 -3.26 -8.58
N VAL A 234 42.98 -3.38 -7.29
CA VAL A 234 41.94 -4.29 -6.78
C VAL A 234 40.56 -3.64 -6.95
N PRO A 235 39.50 -4.40 -7.33
CA PRO A 235 38.12 -3.90 -7.33
C PRO A 235 37.72 -3.20 -6.02
N THR A 236 37.14 -2.00 -6.11
CA THR A 236 36.79 -1.15 -4.94
C THR A 236 35.27 -0.98 -4.81
N PRO A 237 34.52 -2.02 -4.39
CA PRO A 237 33.06 -1.99 -4.33
C PRO A 237 32.52 -0.87 -3.43
N ARG A 238 31.51 -0.15 -3.91
CA ARG A 238 30.71 0.75 -3.08
C ARG A 238 29.68 -0.05 -2.26
N ASN A 239 30.13 -0.60 -1.15
CA ASN A 239 29.25 -1.25 -0.18
C ASN A 239 28.27 -0.25 0.48
N GLY A 240 27.12 -0.76 0.92
CA GLY A 240 26.10 -0.05 1.68
C GLY A 240 26.12 -0.42 3.17
N ASN A 241 24.94 -0.61 3.76
CA ASN A 241 24.70 -0.79 5.19
C ASN A 241 23.77 -1.95 5.56
N LYS A 242 23.25 -2.72 4.58
CA LYS A 242 22.35 -3.87 4.81
C LYS A 242 23.10 -5.20 4.58
N SER A 243 22.85 -6.20 5.42
CA SER A 243 23.14 -7.61 5.11
C SER A 243 22.21 -8.58 5.83
N ASP A 244 21.75 -9.60 5.10
CA ASP A 244 20.92 -10.71 5.59
C ASP A 244 21.73 -11.86 6.23
N GLN A 245 23.07 -11.77 6.25
CA GLN A 245 23.98 -12.83 6.72
C GLN A 245 23.79 -14.19 6.01
N ALA A 246 23.23 -14.20 4.80
CA ALA A 246 22.92 -15.41 4.04
C ALA A 246 23.43 -15.34 2.59
N HIS A 247 23.30 -14.20 1.93
CA HIS A 247 23.58 -14.01 0.52
C HIS A 247 24.43 -12.75 0.29
N PRO A 248 25.37 -12.76 -0.67
CA PRO A 248 26.05 -11.56 -1.14
C PRO A 248 25.10 -10.71 -2.02
N PRO A 249 25.45 -9.44 -2.32
CA PRO A 249 24.72 -8.63 -3.28
C PRO A 249 24.59 -9.31 -4.65
N ILE A 250 23.60 -8.90 -5.43
CA ILE A 250 23.30 -9.48 -6.75
C ILE A 250 24.42 -9.13 -7.73
N HIS A 251 25.15 -10.12 -8.20
CA HIS A 251 26.33 -9.97 -9.06
C HIS A 251 26.44 -11.10 -10.10
N PRO A 252 27.18 -10.91 -11.21
CA PRO A 252 27.39 -11.97 -12.20
C PRO A 252 28.42 -12.98 -11.70
N THR A 253 28.08 -14.27 -11.78
CA THR A 253 28.89 -15.39 -11.27
C THR A 253 29.54 -16.21 -12.39
N LYS A 254 29.11 -16.01 -13.64
CA LYS A 254 29.67 -16.62 -14.85
C LYS A 254 29.35 -15.78 -16.08
N TYR A 255 30.35 -15.53 -16.94
CA TYR A 255 30.13 -14.85 -18.22
C TYR A 255 29.33 -15.71 -19.22
N THR A 256 28.49 -15.04 -20.02
CA THR A 256 27.77 -15.61 -21.15
C THR A 256 27.46 -14.56 -22.22
N SER A 257 27.54 -14.98 -23.49
CA SER A 257 27.15 -14.21 -24.66
C SER A 257 25.91 -14.80 -25.38
N SER A 258 25.35 -15.92 -24.91
CA SER A 258 24.27 -16.66 -25.59
C SER A 258 22.85 -16.22 -25.20
N LEU A 259 22.72 -15.31 -24.23
CA LEU A 259 21.42 -14.79 -23.79
C LEU A 259 20.79 -13.87 -24.85
N GLN A 260 19.46 -13.86 -24.91
CA GLN A 260 18.68 -13.05 -25.84
C GLN A 260 17.53 -12.31 -25.11
N GLY A 261 16.94 -11.32 -25.77
CA GLY A 261 15.72 -10.66 -25.28
C GLY A 261 15.90 -10.02 -23.90
N GLU A 262 14.88 -10.14 -23.03
CA GLU A 262 14.91 -9.49 -21.72
C GLU A 262 15.90 -10.15 -20.73
N GLU A 263 16.21 -11.44 -20.92
CA GLU A 263 17.24 -12.15 -20.17
C GLU A 263 18.63 -11.56 -20.43
N GLN A 264 18.95 -11.25 -21.69
CA GLN A 264 20.18 -10.54 -22.06
C GLN A 264 20.22 -9.12 -21.45
N ARG A 265 19.09 -8.40 -21.50
CA ARG A 265 18.99 -7.01 -21.01
C ARG A 265 19.17 -6.91 -19.50
N LEU A 266 18.62 -7.86 -18.74
CA LEU A 266 18.77 -7.89 -17.28
C LEU A 266 20.17 -8.37 -16.86
N TYR A 267 20.72 -9.38 -17.54
CA TYR A 267 22.10 -9.82 -17.31
C TYR A 267 23.12 -8.70 -17.61
N GLU A 268 23.01 -8.01 -18.76
CA GLU A 268 23.85 -6.85 -19.09
C GLU A 268 23.72 -5.73 -18.05
N PHE A 269 22.50 -5.46 -17.55
CA PHE A 269 22.31 -4.50 -16.48
C PHE A 269 23.05 -4.91 -15.19
N ILE A 270 22.92 -6.16 -14.74
CA ILE A 270 23.57 -6.66 -13.52
C ILE A 270 25.11 -6.62 -13.67
N VAL A 271 25.65 -7.04 -14.81
CA VAL A 271 27.10 -6.97 -15.08
C VAL A 271 27.61 -5.54 -15.07
N ARG A 272 26.95 -4.63 -15.80
CA ARG A 272 27.34 -3.22 -15.85
C ARG A 272 27.23 -2.56 -14.48
N HIS A 273 26.22 -2.91 -13.68
CA HIS A 273 26.05 -2.41 -12.32
C HIS A 273 27.16 -2.89 -11.39
N PHE A 274 27.53 -4.17 -11.46
CA PHE A 274 28.63 -4.77 -10.71
C PHE A 274 29.98 -4.11 -11.05
N LEU A 275 30.32 -4.02 -12.33
CA LEU A 275 31.57 -3.39 -12.80
C LEU A 275 31.62 -1.90 -12.41
N ALA A 276 30.49 -1.19 -12.47
CA ALA A 276 30.40 0.20 -12.05
C ALA A 276 30.60 0.37 -10.54
N CYS A 277 29.98 -0.48 -9.71
CA CYS A 277 30.13 -0.48 -8.26
C CYS A 277 31.58 -0.75 -7.83
N CYS A 278 32.28 -1.64 -8.55
CA CYS A 278 33.70 -1.98 -8.35
C CYS A 278 34.71 -0.94 -8.86
N SER A 279 34.24 0.09 -9.59
CA SER A 279 35.08 1.11 -10.22
C SER A 279 35.26 2.34 -9.32
N GLN A 280 35.65 3.48 -9.91
CA GLN A 280 35.84 4.77 -9.24
C GLN A 280 34.64 5.70 -9.48
N ASP A 281 34.37 6.59 -8.52
CA ASP A 281 33.38 7.66 -8.70
C ASP A 281 33.81 8.61 -9.83
N ALA A 282 32.84 9.16 -10.57
CA ALA A 282 33.13 10.15 -11.61
C ALA A 282 33.56 11.46 -10.95
N GLN A 283 34.59 12.11 -11.50
CA GLN A 283 35.18 13.34 -10.97
C GLN A 283 34.95 14.50 -11.93
N GLY A 284 34.71 15.68 -11.37
CA GLY A 284 34.45 16.91 -12.11
C GLY A 284 34.70 18.14 -11.26
N GLN A 285 34.50 19.30 -11.88
CA GLN A 285 34.69 20.62 -11.29
C GLN A 285 33.41 21.42 -11.47
N GLU A 286 32.78 21.80 -10.35
CA GLU A 286 31.56 22.58 -10.30
C GLU A 286 31.93 24.06 -10.06
N THR A 287 31.69 24.89 -11.06
CA THR A 287 31.94 26.34 -11.01
C THR A 287 30.61 27.08 -10.86
N THR A 288 30.59 28.05 -9.96
CA THR A 288 29.42 28.86 -9.62
C THR A 288 29.80 30.33 -9.76
N VAL A 289 29.01 31.07 -10.52
CA VAL A 289 29.17 32.51 -10.76
C VAL A 289 27.96 33.22 -10.17
N GLU A 290 28.18 34.09 -9.20
CA GLU A 290 27.16 34.95 -8.60
C GLU A 290 27.29 36.39 -9.09
N ILE A 291 26.17 36.94 -9.56
CA ILE A 291 26.04 38.33 -9.99
C ILE A 291 25.05 39.08 -9.11
N ASP A 292 25.29 40.38 -8.98
CA ASP A 292 24.42 41.38 -8.36
C ASP A 292 23.88 42.30 -9.46
N ILE A 293 22.57 42.50 -9.48
CA ILE A 293 21.87 43.50 -10.28
C ILE A 293 20.91 44.21 -9.32
N ALA A 294 21.10 45.52 -9.11
CA ALA A 294 20.29 46.32 -8.19
C ALA A 294 20.08 45.70 -6.78
N GLN A 295 21.12 45.10 -6.19
CA GLN A 295 21.13 44.36 -4.91
C GLN A 295 20.44 42.97 -4.93
N GLU A 296 19.81 42.59 -6.04
CA GLU A 296 19.28 41.24 -6.23
C GLU A 296 20.33 40.28 -6.80
N ARG A 297 20.34 39.04 -6.28
CA ARG A 297 21.40 38.06 -6.57
C ARG A 297 20.93 36.95 -7.49
N PHE A 298 21.76 36.65 -8.49
CA PHE A 298 21.51 35.59 -9.47
C PHE A 298 22.74 34.71 -9.64
N VAL A 299 22.53 33.42 -9.89
CA VAL A 299 23.58 32.39 -9.85
C VAL A 299 23.54 31.48 -11.08
N ALA A 300 24.64 31.45 -11.83
CA ALA A 300 24.89 30.47 -12.86
C ALA A 300 25.77 29.34 -12.31
N HIS A 301 25.38 28.09 -12.59
CA HIS A 301 26.20 26.91 -12.31
C HIS A 301 26.71 26.29 -13.62
N GLY A 302 27.96 25.88 -13.61
CA GLY A 302 28.63 25.10 -14.65
C GLY A 302 29.33 23.87 -14.07
N LEU A 303 29.59 22.90 -14.92
CA LEU A 303 30.22 21.63 -14.60
C LEU A 303 31.13 21.19 -15.75
N VAL A 304 32.35 20.77 -15.42
CA VAL A 304 33.27 20.08 -16.34
C VAL A 304 33.66 18.74 -15.73
N ILE A 305 33.47 17.64 -16.47
CA ILE A 305 33.78 16.27 -16.03
C ILE A 305 35.24 15.97 -16.37
N LEU A 306 36.07 15.82 -15.34
CA LEU A 306 37.50 15.57 -15.45
C LEU A 306 37.82 14.07 -15.64
N ALA A 307 37.03 13.19 -15.03
CA ALA A 307 37.16 11.74 -15.20
C ALA A 307 35.78 11.06 -15.11
N ARG A 308 35.38 10.38 -16.18
CA ARG A 308 34.04 9.77 -16.30
C ARG A 308 33.88 8.47 -15.51
N ASN A 309 34.95 7.67 -15.40
CA ASN A 309 35.04 6.45 -14.58
C ASN A 309 33.79 5.54 -14.73
N TYR A 310 33.02 5.28 -13.67
CA TYR A 310 31.88 4.36 -13.72
C TYR A 310 30.83 4.67 -14.81
N LEU A 311 30.74 5.93 -15.27
CA LEU A 311 29.79 6.35 -16.31
C LEU A 311 30.07 5.75 -17.69
N ASP A 312 31.26 5.21 -17.92
CA ASP A 312 31.64 4.64 -19.22
C ASP A 312 31.18 3.18 -19.37
N VAL A 313 30.95 2.47 -18.26
CA VAL A 313 30.31 1.14 -18.26
C VAL A 313 28.82 1.18 -17.97
N TYR A 314 28.31 2.25 -17.32
CA TYR A 314 26.95 2.32 -16.77
C TYR A 314 26.07 3.41 -17.44
N PRO A 315 25.68 3.23 -18.72
CA PRO A 315 24.98 4.25 -19.54
C PRO A 315 23.56 4.58 -19.06
N TYR A 316 23.03 3.82 -18.09
CA TYR A 316 21.74 4.10 -17.45
C TYR A 316 21.76 5.40 -16.64
N ASP A 317 22.94 5.90 -16.29
CA ASP A 317 23.14 7.10 -15.51
C ASP A 317 23.78 8.21 -16.36
N ARG A 318 23.22 9.41 -16.28
CA ARG A 318 23.72 10.57 -17.03
C ARG A 318 24.47 11.53 -16.12
N TRP A 319 25.53 12.10 -16.67
CA TRP A 319 26.25 13.26 -16.18
C TRP A 319 26.85 13.90 -17.44
N SER A 320 26.72 15.22 -17.56
CA SER A 320 26.98 15.94 -18.81
C SER A 320 27.60 17.27 -18.47
N ASP A 321 28.58 17.70 -19.26
CA ASP A 321 29.21 19.00 -19.11
C ASP A 321 28.19 20.12 -19.34
N LYS A 322 28.38 21.19 -18.58
CA LYS A 322 27.77 22.49 -18.80
C LYS A 322 28.88 23.50 -18.57
N THR A 323 29.70 23.73 -19.57
CA THR A 323 30.71 24.79 -19.53
C THR A 323 30.04 26.14 -19.26
N LEU A 324 30.71 26.99 -18.49
CA LEU A 324 30.40 28.41 -18.42
C LEU A 324 31.55 29.18 -19.10
N PRO A 325 31.25 30.33 -19.74
CA PRO A 325 32.26 31.33 -20.06
C PRO A 325 33.10 31.72 -18.86
N VAL A 326 34.29 32.28 -19.11
CA VAL A 326 35.10 32.91 -18.07
C VAL A 326 34.42 34.21 -17.63
N TYR A 327 34.10 34.30 -16.34
CA TYR A 327 33.72 35.52 -15.65
C TYR A 327 34.80 35.83 -14.62
N GLU A 328 35.27 37.07 -14.54
CA GLU A 328 36.20 37.52 -13.51
C GLU A 328 35.46 38.25 -12.40
N ARG A 329 35.99 38.19 -11.18
CA ARG A 329 35.37 38.81 -10.01
C ARG A 329 35.52 40.33 -10.08
N GLY A 330 34.41 41.05 -9.92
CA GLY A 330 34.35 42.51 -10.05
C GLY A 330 34.05 43.01 -11.47
N SER A 331 34.08 42.13 -12.49
CA SER A 331 33.65 42.50 -13.85
C SER A 331 32.20 42.94 -13.88
N ARG A 332 31.90 43.92 -14.75
CA ARG A 332 30.55 44.37 -15.05
C ARG A 332 30.17 44.02 -16.48
N PHE A 333 28.92 43.62 -16.70
CA PHE A 333 28.37 43.35 -18.02
C PHE A 333 26.88 43.70 -18.09
N GLN A 334 26.37 43.86 -19.31
CA GLN A 334 24.96 44.06 -19.56
C GLN A 334 24.29 42.70 -19.86
N PRO A 335 23.29 42.24 -19.08
CA PRO A 335 22.50 41.06 -19.44
C PRO A 335 21.78 41.25 -20.79
N SER A 336 21.66 40.17 -21.56
CA SER A 336 20.90 40.15 -22.81
C SER A 336 19.40 40.26 -22.57
N THR A 337 18.88 39.56 -21.55
CA THR A 337 17.52 39.75 -21.07
C THR A 337 17.46 39.73 -19.54
N VAL A 338 16.56 40.54 -19.02
CA VAL A 338 16.04 40.47 -17.65
C VAL A 338 14.53 40.37 -17.81
N GLU A 339 13.93 39.27 -17.37
CA GLU A 339 12.53 38.93 -17.61
C GLU A 339 11.85 38.61 -16.27
N MET A 340 10.72 39.24 -15.97
CA MET A 340 9.80 38.66 -14.97
C MET A 340 8.97 37.59 -15.66
N VAL A 341 9.18 36.33 -15.29
CA VAL A 341 8.46 35.19 -15.88
C VAL A 341 7.58 34.50 -14.85
N ASP A 342 6.37 34.20 -15.28
CA ASP A 342 5.38 33.47 -14.51
C ASP A 342 5.64 31.96 -14.55
N GLY A 343 5.25 31.28 -13.48
CA GLY A 343 5.23 29.82 -13.37
C GLY A 343 4.12 29.37 -12.43
N GLU A 344 3.84 28.08 -12.44
CA GLU A 344 2.75 27.48 -11.67
C GLU A 344 3.28 26.25 -10.91
N THR A 345 2.85 26.05 -9.67
CA THR A 345 3.21 24.84 -8.92
C THR A 345 2.52 23.63 -9.51
N SER A 346 3.30 22.60 -9.89
CA SER A 346 2.72 21.35 -10.41
C SER A 346 2.37 20.39 -9.27
N PRO A 347 1.26 19.61 -9.40
CA PRO A 347 0.94 18.54 -8.45
C PRO A 347 1.99 17.42 -8.48
N PRO A 348 2.05 16.56 -7.44
CA PRO A 348 2.84 15.33 -7.51
C PRO A 348 2.37 14.43 -8.66
N GLN A 349 3.24 13.55 -9.16
CA GLN A 349 2.88 12.62 -10.23
C GLN A 349 2.33 11.30 -9.65
N LEU A 350 1.43 10.62 -10.38
CA LEU A 350 0.98 9.26 -10.06
C LEU A 350 2.17 8.29 -9.96
N LEU A 351 2.09 7.32 -9.04
CA LEU A 351 3.19 6.38 -8.75
C LEU A 351 3.52 5.51 -9.97
N THR A 352 4.80 5.40 -10.33
CA THR A 352 5.30 4.26 -11.12
C THR A 352 5.51 3.04 -10.21
N GLU A 353 5.76 1.87 -10.80
CA GLU A 353 6.08 0.65 -10.04
C GLU A 353 7.30 0.82 -9.12
N ALA A 354 8.33 1.56 -9.57
CA ALA A 354 9.49 1.86 -8.74
C ALA A 354 9.20 2.86 -7.61
N ASP A 355 8.25 3.79 -7.80
CA ASP A 355 7.84 4.73 -6.74
C ASP A 355 7.00 4.03 -5.67
N LEU A 356 6.16 3.07 -6.08
CA LEU A 356 5.36 2.25 -5.17
C LEU A 356 6.26 1.31 -4.35
N ILE A 357 7.23 0.63 -4.98
CA ILE A 357 8.23 -0.19 -4.27
C ILE A 357 9.03 0.67 -3.28
N ALA A 358 9.43 1.89 -3.65
CA ALA A 358 10.12 2.80 -2.75
C ALA A 358 9.27 3.27 -1.56
N LEU A 359 7.94 3.35 -1.69
CA LEU A 359 7.04 3.60 -0.56
C LEU A 359 6.87 2.36 0.33
N MET A 360 6.74 1.17 -0.26
CA MET A 360 6.67 -0.09 0.49
C MET A 360 7.95 -0.33 1.31
N GLU A 361 9.13 -0.20 0.70
CA GLU A 361 10.43 -0.30 1.38
C GLU A 361 10.56 0.73 2.50
N LYS A 362 10.21 2.00 2.24
CA LYS A 362 10.26 3.10 3.22
C LYS A 362 9.42 2.83 4.47
N HIS A 363 8.31 2.12 4.32
CA HIS A 363 7.34 1.84 5.38
C HIS A 363 7.38 0.39 5.89
N GLY A 364 8.36 -0.41 5.47
CA GLY A 364 8.61 -1.74 6.03
C GLY A 364 7.54 -2.79 5.70
N ILE A 365 6.94 -2.74 4.51
CA ILE A 365 6.01 -3.78 4.02
C ILE A 365 6.49 -4.35 2.69
N GLY A 366 6.22 -5.64 2.43
CA GLY A 366 6.70 -6.32 1.22
C GLY A 366 8.15 -6.80 1.29
N THR A 367 8.69 -6.94 2.51
CA THR A 367 10.02 -7.52 2.80
C THR A 367 10.16 -8.97 2.29
N ASP A 368 11.35 -9.56 2.39
CA ASP A 368 11.64 -10.91 1.85
C ASP A 368 11.34 -11.03 0.34
N ALA A 369 11.61 -9.95 -0.41
CA ALA A 369 11.37 -9.84 -1.86
C ALA A 369 9.93 -10.15 -2.31
N THR A 370 8.93 -9.67 -1.55
CA THR A 370 7.49 -9.88 -1.84
C THR A 370 6.78 -8.67 -2.49
N HIS A 371 7.43 -7.50 -2.63
CA HIS A 371 6.85 -6.31 -3.27
C HIS A 371 6.12 -6.61 -4.59
N ALA A 372 6.79 -7.31 -5.52
CA ALA A 372 6.23 -7.65 -6.83
C ALA A 372 4.94 -8.49 -6.76
N GLU A 373 4.78 -9.34 -5.75
CA GLU A 373 3.59 -10.19 -5.59
C GLU A 373 2.38 -9.35 -5.16
N HIS A 374 2.54 -8.46 -4.20
CA HIS A 374 1.47 -7.59 -3.71
C HIS A 374 1.06 -6.54 -4.75
N ILE A 375 2.04 -5.97 -5.46
CA ILE A 375 1.80 -5.05 -6.59
C ILE A 375 1.13 -5.76 -7.76
N GLU A 376 1.53 -6.99 -8.09
CA GLU A 376 0.82 -7.80 -9.10
C GLU A 376 -0.62 -8.10 -8.67
N THR A 377 -0.83 -8.40 -7.39
CA THR A 377 -2.16 -8.72 -6.86
C THR A 377 -3.14 -7.56 -7.05
N ILE A 378 -2.77 -6.31 -6.74
CA ILE A 378 -3.68 -5.16 -6.93
C ILE A 378 -3.97 -4.85 -8.41
N LYS A 379 -3.03 -5.14 -9.33
CA LYS A 379 -3.25 -5.07 -10.79
C LYS A 379 -4.23 -6.16 -11.24
N ALA A 380 -3.97 -7.42 -10.86
CA ALA A 380 -4.77 -8.58 -11.26
C ALA A 380 -6.20 -8.57 -10.70
N ARG A 381 -6.43 -7.87 -9.58
CA ARG A 381 -7.74 -7.66 -8.95
C ARG A 381 -8.47 -6.39 -9.41
N THR A 382 -7.95 -5.73 -10.45
CA THR A 382 -8.48 -4.48 -11.05
C THR A 382 -8.70 -3.32 -10.08
N TYR A 383 -8.11 -3.36 -8.88
CA TYR A 383 -8.09 -2.24 -7.94
C TYR A 383 -7.23 -1.07 -8.43
N VAL A 384 -6.22 -1.36 -9.26
CA VAL A 384 -5.43 -0.34 -9.97
C VAL A 384 -5.30 -0.69 -11.45
N GLY A 385 -5.44 0.33 -12.31
CA GLY A 385 -5.02 0.30 -13.71
C GLY A 385 -3.62 0.91 -13.88
N LEU A 386 -3.07 0.76 -15.08
CA LEU A 386 -1.87 1.48 -15.52
C LEU A 386 -2.22 2.47 -16.62
N THR A 387 -1.78 3.72 -16.48
CA THR A 387 -1.87 4.75 -17.52
C THR A 387 -0.91 4.44 -18.69
N PRO A 388 -1.03 5.12 -19.85
CA PRO A 388 -0.07 4.97 -20.96
C PRO A 388 1.40 5.19 -20.55
N ASP A 389 1.65 6.06 -19.57
CA ASP A 389 2.98 6.32 -18.99
C ASP A 389 3.45 5.26 -17.97
N LYS A 390 2.70 4.16 -17.83
CA LYS A 390 2.90 3.09 -16.84
C LYS A 390 2.89 3.58 -15.38
N ARG A 391 1.95 4.46 -15.04
CA ARG A 391 1.68 4.89 -13.66
C ARG A 391 0.39 4.29 -13.15
N PHE A 392 0.30 4.03 -11.84
CA PHE A 392 -0.91 3.51 -11.22
C PHE A 392 -2.01 4.56 -11.13
N LEU A 393 -3.22 4.14 -11.49
CA LEU A 393 -4.46 4.87 -11.32
C LEU A 393 -5.42 3.96 -10.53
N PRO A 394 -5.99 4.38 -9.39
CA PRO A 394 -6.97 3.56 -8.67
C PRO A 394 -8.25 3.41 -9.49
N GLY A 395 -8.78 2.20 -9.59
CA GLY A 395 -10.12 1.94 -10.11
C GLY A 395 -11.19 2.25 -9.06
N HIS A 396 -12.43 2.48 -9.48
CA HIS A 396 -13.55 2.85 -8.58
C HIS A 396 -13.71 1.90 -7.38
N LEU A 397 -13.66 0.59 -7.61
CA LEU A 397 -13.71 -0.42 -6.55
C LEU A 397 -12.51 -0.31 -5.59
N GLY A 398 -11.30 -0.06 -6.11
CA GLY A 398 -10.10 0.12 -5.30
C GLY A 398 -10.15 1.39 -4.44
N MET A 399 -10.70 2.47 -5.01
CA MET A 399 -10.92 3.74 -4.32
C MET A 399 -11.93 3.58 -3.18
N GLY A 400 -13.18 3.19 -3.48
CA GLY A 400 -14.25 3.11 -2.48
C GLY A 400 -14.00 2.06 -1.39
N LEU A 401 -13.19 1.02 -1.65
CA LEU A 401 -12.71 0.13 -0.59
C LEU A 401 -11.77 0.85 0.39
N VAL A 402 -10.77 1.59 -0.10
CA VAL A 402 -9.85 2.36 0.77
C VAL A 402 -10.62 3.42 1.56
N GLU A 403 -11.43 4.24 0.89
CA GLU A 403 -12.23 5.28 1.52
C GLU A 403 -13.26 4.72 2.52
N GLY A 404 -13.93 3.62 2.16
CA GLY A 404 -14.95 3.00 2.98
C GLY A 404 -14.40 2.35 4.24
N TYR A 405 -13.17 1.82 4.22
CA TYR A 405 -12.49 1.35 5.44
C TYR A 405 -11.90 2.50 6.27
N ASP A 406 -11.23 3.49 5.66
CA ASP A 406 -10.63 4.60 6.43
C ASP A 406 -11.69 5.49 7.10
N SER A 407 -12.86 5.68 6.46
CA SER A 407 -14.01 6.38 7.04
C SER A 407 -14.69 5.64 8.22
N MET A 408 -14.20 4.45 8.59
CA MET A 408 -14.60 3.76 9.83
C MET A 408 -13.91 4.34 11.09
N GLY A 409 -13.02 5.32 10.95
CA GLY A 409 -12.37 6.00 12.08
C GLY A 409 -11.12 5.29 12.62
N TYR A 410 -10.53 4.40 11.82
CA TYR A 410 -9.19 3.86 11.99
C TYR A 410 -8.53 3.80 10.61
N GLU A 411 -7.25 4.19 10.50
CA GLU A 411 -6.57 4.32 9.20
C GLU A 411 -6.12 2.95 8.65
N MET A 412 -7.08 2.15 8.19
CA MET A 412 -6.88 0.78 7.69
C MET A 412 -5.96 0.71 6.45
N SER A 413 -5.89 1.78 5.66
CA SER A 413 -5.02 1.88 4.48
C SER A 413 -3.54 2.14 4.80
N LYS A 414 -3.19 2.42 6.07
CA LYS A 414 -1.82 2.70 6.47
C LYS A 414 -1.02 1.41 6.67
N PRO A 415 0.30 1.43 6.35
CA PRO A 415 1.14 0.23 6.34
C PRO A 415 1.44 -0.34 7.72
N ASP A 416 1.29 0.45 8.78
CA ASP A 416 1.85 0.23 10.12
C ASP A 416 1.50 -1.13 10.73
N LEU A 417 0.23 -1.56 10.67
CA LEU A 417 -0.19 -2.87 11.20
C LEU A 417 0.45 -4.05 10.44
N ARG A 418 0.74 -3.90 9.15
CA ARG A 418 1.47 -4.91 8.36
C ARG A 418 2.98 -4.82 8.60
N ALA A 419 3.53 -3.62 8.81
CA ALA A 419 4.94 -3.43 9.16
C ALA A 419 5.27 -4.05 10.53
N GLU A 420 4.38 -3.91 11.52
CA GLU A 420 4.47 -4.64 12.80
C GLU A 420 4.45 -6.17 12.62
N LEU A 421 3.64 -6.68 11.69
CA LEU A 421 3.57 -8.10 11.37
C LEU A 421 4.88 -8.59 10.73
N GLU A 422 5.40 -7.89 9.72
CA GLU A 422 6.66 -8.27 9.05
C GLU A 422 7.88 -8.13 9.99
N ALA A 423 7.90 -7.12 10.86
CA ALA A 423 8.90 -7.02 11.93
C ALA A 423 8.84 -8.21 12.91
N ASP A 424 7.63 -8.65 13.29
CA ASP A 424 7.43 -9.83 14.13
C ASP A 424 7.94 -11.12 13.47
N LEU A 425 7.75 -11.28 12.16
CA LEU A 425 8.30 -12.43 11.41
C LEU A 425 9.83 -12.44 11.45
N LYS A 426 10.47 -11.27 11.26
CA LYS A 426 11.93 -11.14 11.37
C LYS A 426 12.44 -11.50 12.76
N LEU A 427 11.71 -11.14 13.82
CA LEU A 427 12.04 -11.54 15.19
C LEU A 427 11.89 -13.05 15.45
N ILE A 428 11.04 -13.77 14.72
CA ILE A 428 11.01 -15.25 14.76
C ILE A 428 12.27 -15.82 14.11
N CYS A 429 12.63 -15.37 12.89
CA CYS A 429 13.85 -15.79 12.20
C CYS A 429 15.10 -15.58 13.06
N GLU A 430 15.22 -14.41 13.69
CA GLU A 430 16.33 -14.07 14.59
C GLU A 430 16.30 -14.84 15.93
N GLY A 431 15.25 -15.62 16.22
CA GLY A 431 15.07 -16.36 17.47
C GLY A 431 14.76 -15.47 18.69
N LYS A 432 14.33 -14.23 18.46
CA LYS A 432 14.05 -13.21 19.48
C LYS A 432 12.59 -13.20 19.94
N LYS A 433 11.66 -13.78 19.17
CA LYS A 433 10.23 -13.85 19.50
C LYS A 433 9.65 -15.22 19.13
N ASP A 434 8.80 -15.75 20.00
CA ASP A 434 8.13 -17.05 19.78
C ASP A 434 6.95 -16.96 18.80
N LYS A 435 6.79 -18.00 17.98
CA LYS A 435 5.74 -18.10 16.94
C LYS A 435 4.33 -18.12 17.50
N PHE A 436 4.09 -18.77 18.64
CA PHE A 436 2.77 -18.84 19.26
C PHE A 436 2.38 -17.49 19.90
N VAL A 437 3.36 -16.73 20.40
CA VAL A 437 3.16 -15.34 20.84
C VAL A 437 2.78 -14.44 19.66
N VAL A 438 3.51 -14.49 18.54
CA VAL A 438 3.20 -13.72 17.33
C VAL A 438 1.82 -14.06 16.79
N LEU A 439 1.51 -15.34 16.56
CA LEU A 439 0.18 -15.78 16.10
C LEU A 439 -0.94 -15.26 17.00
N ARG A 440 -0.80 -15.39 18.32
CA ARG A 440 -1.82 -14.91 19.27
C ARG A 440 -2.02 -13.40 19.20
N GLN A 441 -0.93 -12.62 19.16
CA GLN A 441 -0.99 -11.15 19.11
C GLN A 441 -1.56 -10.65 17.78
N GLN A 442 -1.06 -11.14 16.65
CA GLN A 442 -1.46 -10.67 15.33
C GLN A 442 -2.89 -11.10 14.98
N VAL A 443 -3.30 -12.34 15.32
CA VAL A 443 -4.71 -12.77 15.18
C VAL A 443 -5.63 -11.92 16.07
N GLN A 444 -5.22 -11.54 17.28
CA GLN A 444 -6.03 -10.68 18.15
C GLN A 444 -6.20 -9.27 17.54
N LYS A 445 -5.12 -8.63 17.09
CA LYS A 445 -5.16 -7.31 16.43
C LYS A 445 -6.09 -7.32 15.21
N TYR A 446 -5.85 -8.19 14.23
CA TYR A 446 -6.66 -8.25 13.02
C TYR A 446 -8.10 -8.71 13.29
N LYS A 447 -8.38 -9.51 14.32
CA LYS A 447 -9.75 -9.85 14.73
C LYS A 447 -10.50 -8.65 15.30
N GLN A 448 -9.84 -7.79 16.09
CA GLN A 448 -10.47 -6.55 16.55
C GLN A 448 -10.85 -5.67 15.36
N VAL A 449 -9.90 -5.39 14.46
CA VAL A 449 -10.12 -4.59 13.25
C VAL A 449 -11.24 -5.19 12.38
N PHE A 450 -11.31 -6.51 12.24
CA PHE A 450 -12.41 -7.19 11.54
C PHE A 450 -13.78 -7.02 12.23
N THR A 451 -13.80 -7.03 13.57
CA THR A 451 -15.04 -6.84 14.35
C THR A 451 -15.57 -5.41 14.19
N GLU A 452 -14.67 -4.41 14.22
CA GLU A 452 -15.02 -3.01 13.95
C GLU A 452 -15.46 -2.78 12.51
N ALA A 453 -14.80 -3.44 11.53
CA ALA A 453 -15.19 -3.42 10.12
C ALA A 453 -16.61 -3.95 9.87
N VAL A 454 -16.97 -5.07 10.52
CA VAL A 454 -18.32 -5.65 10.41
C VAL A 454 -19.36 -4.74 11.08
N ALA A 455 -19.04 -4.13 12.23
CA ALA A 455 -19.94 -3.20 12.91
C ALA A 455 -20.19 -1.92 12.11
N LYS A 456 -19.18 -1.43 11.38
CA LYS A 456 -19.23 -0.18 10.58
C LYS A 456 -19.45 -0.45 9.08
N ALA A 457 -19.87 -1.66 8.70
CA ALA A 457 -19.87 -2.15 7.31
C ALA A 457 -20.60 -1.26 6.29
N LYS A 458 -21.63 -0.49 6.71
CA LYS A 458 -22.32 0.49 5.86
C LYS A 458 -21.37 1.52 5.22
N LYS A 459 -20.23 1.82 5.85
CA LYS A 459 -19.23 2.77 5.30
C LYS A 459 -18.60 2.30 3.98
N LEU A 460 -18.50 0.99 3.74
CA LEU A 460 -18.09 0.46 2.44
C LEU A 460 -19.16 0.71 1.37
N ASP A 461 -20.42 0.52 1.73
CA ASP A 461 -21.55 0.76 0.84
C ASP A 461 -21.64 2.26 0.49
N GLU A 462 -21.63 3.13 1.51
CA GLU A 462 -21.67 4.59 1.38
C GLU A 462 -20.53 5.16 0.51
N ALA A 463 -19.32 4.58 0.60
CA ALA A 463 -18.18 4.99 -0.23
C ALA A 463 -18.29 4.47 -1.67
N LEU A 464 -18.73 3.23 -1.88
CA LEU A 464 -18.85 2.63 -3.21
C LEU A 464 -20.05 3.15 -4.00
N SER A 465 -21.13 3.57 -3.34
CA SER A 465 -22.28 4.21 -3.98
C SER A 465 -21.93 5.50 -4.72
N GLN A 466 -20.85 6.19 -4.32
CA GLN A 466 -20.35 7.38 -5.04
C GLN A 466 -19.87 7.07 -6.46
N TYR A 467 -19.55 5.79 -6.75
CA TYR A 467 -19.03 5.34 -8.04
C TYR A 467 -19.98 4.39 -8.78
N PHE A 468 -20.88 3.71 -8.07
CA PHE A 468 -21.76 2.67 -8.59
C PHE A 468 -23.26 3.01 -8.51
N GLY A 469 -23.64 4.16 -7.95
CA GLY A 469 -25.03 4.56 -7.75
C GLY A 469 -25.63 4.00 -6.45
N GLU A 470 -26.93 4.14 -6.28
CA GLU A 470 -27.62 3.60 -5.09
C GLU A 470 -27.61 2.07 -5.09
N GLY A 471 -27.02 1.49 -4.03
CA GLY A 471 -27.05 0.04 -3.82
C GLY A 471 -28.42 -0.45 -3.32
N ALA A 472 -28.69 -1.74 -3.52
CA ALA A 472 -29.94 -2.36 -3.07
C ALA A 472 -30.11 -2.29 -1.54
N GLU A 473 -31.32 -1.92 -1.08
CA GLU A 473 -31.65 -1.86 0.34
C GLU A 473 -31.65 -3.26 0.98
N VAL A 474 -30.49 -3.68 1.53
CA VAL A 474 -30.43 -4.85 2.40
C VAL A 474 -31.01 -4.48 3.77
N ALA A 475 -32.21 -5.00 4.05
CA ALA A 475 -32.90 -4.81 5.32
C ALA A 475 -31.99 -5.19 6.51
N GLN A 476 -31.92 -4.29 7.50
CA GLN A 476 -30.90 -4.33 8.57
C GLN A 476 -30.98 -5.56 9.49
N GLN A 477 -32.05 -6.37 9.36
CA GLN A 477 -32.30 -7.58 10.14
C GLN A 477 -31.84 -8.88 9.43
N GLU A 478 -31.59 -8.87 8.11
CA GLU A 478 -30.84 -9.96 7.46
C GLU A 478 -29.34 -9.79 7.71
N ALA A 479 -28.91 -10.13 8.92
CA ALA A 479 -27.49 -10.27 9.22
C ALA A 479 -26.86 -11.31 8.27
N ILE A 480 -25.98 -10.84 7.36
CA ILE A 480 -25.39 -11.64 6.26
C ILE A 480 -24.52 -12.81 6.76
N TYR A 481 -24.27 -12.88 8.08
CA TYR A 481 -23.56 -13.97 8.75
C TYR A 481 -24.46 -14.55 9.85
N PRO A 482 -24.38 -15.87 10.12
CA PRO A 482 -24.99 -16.40 11.34
C PRO A 482 -24.43 -15.63 12.53
N ALA A 483 -25.31 -15.00 13.31
CA ALA A 483 -24.93 -14.25 14.50
C ALA A 483 -24.01 -15.12 15.37
N VAL A 484 -22.93 -14.51 15.90
CA VAL A 484 -21.90 -15.23 16.68
C VAL A 484 -22.63 -16.04 17.76
N PRO A 485 -22.67 -17.38 17.66
CA PRO A 485 -23.70 -18.14 18.36
C PRO A 485 -23.64 -17.91 19.86
N GLU A 486 -24.72 -17.39 20.42
CA GLU A 486 -24.65 -16.84 21.77
C GLU A 486 -24.44 -17.94 22.82
N PRO A 487 -23.59 -17.70 23.84
CA PRO A 487 -23.31 -18.68 24.88
C PRO A 487 -24.55 -18.83 25.77
N ILE A 488 -25.23 -19.98 25.69
CA ILE A 488 -26.40 -20.27 26.52
C ILE A 488 -25.96 -20.71 27.92
N ARG A 489 -24.89 -21.52 28.00
CA ARG A 489 -24.29 -21.99 29.26
C ARG A 489 -22.83 -22.37 29.08
N LYS A 490 -22.09 -22.49 30.19
CA LYS A 490 -20.79 -23.19 30.18
C LYS A 490 -20.97 -24.71 30.03
N CYS A 491 -20.04 -25.33 29.31
CA CYS A 491 -19.98 -26.77 29.06
C CYS A 491 -19.51 -27.51 30.33
N PRO A 492 -20.28 -28.48 30.87
CA PRO A 492 -19.90 -29.19 32.09
C PRO A 492 -18.66 -30.09 31.94
N GLN A 493 -18.19 -30.36 30.72
CA GLN A 493 -17.05 -31.23 30.43
C GLN A 493 -15.71 -30.49 30.25
N CYS A 494 -15.72 -29.19 29.91
CA CYS A 494 -14.49 -28.45 29.60
C CYS A 494 -14.54 -26.94 29.87
N ASN A 495 -15.63 -26.43 30.47
CA ASN A 495 -15.89 -25.03 30.79
C ASN A 495 -15.83 -24.00 29.62
N LYS A 496 -15.56 -24.44 28.38
CA LYS A 496 -15.84 -23.67 27.16
C LYS A 496 -17.35 -23.46 27.00
N ASP A 497 -17.78 -22.48 26.21
CA ASP A 497 -19.20 -22.19 26.01
C ASP A 497 -19.97 -23.30 25.26
N MET A 498 -21.29 -23.38 25.51
CA MET A 498 -22.25 -24.13 24.71
C MET A 498 -23.25 -23.17 24.07
N VAL A 499 -23.43 -23.35 22.76
CA VAL A 499 -24.20 -22.44 21.90
C VAL A 499 -25.33 -23.20 21.20
N LEU A 500 -26.42 -22.51 20.91
CA LEU A 500 -27.56 -23.08 20.19
C LEU A 500 -27.27 -23.21 18.68
N LYS A 501 -27.70 -24.31 18.07
CA LYS A 501 -27.50 -24.65 16.66
C LYS A 501 -28.73 -25.38 16.09
N THR A 502 -28.93 -25.26 14.78
CA THR A 502 -29.99 -25.96 14.03
C THR A 502 -29.41 -27.19 13.31
N LYS A 503 -30.16 -28.30 13.27
CA LYS A 503 -29.80 -29.51 12.51
C LYS A 503 -30.06 -29.27 11.01
N LYS A 504 -29.29 -29.91 10.11
CA LYS A 504 -29.54 -29.83 8.64
C LYS A 504 -30.91 -30.41 8.22
N SER A 505 -31.50 -31.25 9.05
CA SER A 505 -32.82 -31.88 8.89
C SER A 505 -33.99 -31.07 9.46
N GLY A 506 -33.73 -29.88 10.01
CA GLY A 506 -34.66 -29.20 10.92
C GLY A 506 -34.55 -29.69 12.37
N GLY A 507 -35.02 -28.88 13.32
CA GLY A 507 -34.85 -29.11 14.76
C GLY A 507 -33.54 -28.52 15.32
N PHE A 508 -33.40 -28.51 16.65
CA PHE A 508 -32.35 -27.75 17.36
C PHE A 508 -31.48 -28.62 18.29
N TYR A 509 -30.31 -28.09 18.68
CA TYR A 509 -29.41 -28.68 19.68
C TYR A 509 -28.44 -27.64 20.25
N LEU A 510 -27.96 -27.85 21.48
CA LEU A 510 -26.83 -27.12 22.06
C LEU A 510 -25.53 -27.87 21.78
N SER A 511 -24.45 -27.16 21.53
CA SER A 511 -23.15 -27.71 21.14
C SER A 511 -22.00 -26.95 21.77
N CYS A 512 -21.02 -27.65 22.34
CA CYS A 512 -19.81 -27.03 22.85
C CYS A 512 -19.00 -26.37 21.73
N VAL A 513 -18.51 -25.13 21.96
CA VAL A 513 -17.59 -24.44 21.04
C VAL A 513 -16.20 -25.07 20.98
N GLY A 514 -15.90 -26.01 21.89
CA GLY A 514 -14.69 -26.83 21.89
C GLY A 514 -14.74 -28.07 20.99
N PHE A 515 -15.76 -28.23 20.15
CA PHE A 515 -15.77 -29.30 19.14
C PHE A 515 -14.67 -29.03 18.09
N PRO A 516 -13.84 -30.02 17.69
CA PRO A 516 -14.02 -31.47 17.90
C PRO A 516 -13.43 -32.05 19.20
N GLU A 517 -12.60 -31.31 19.94
CA GLU A 517 -11.95 -31.82 21.17
C GLU A 517 -12.98 -32.21 22.25
N CYS A 518 -14.03 -31.40 22.41
CA CYS A 518 -15.14 -31.65 23.31
C CYS A 518 -16.43 -31.90 22.52
N ARG A 519 -16.90 -33.14 22.53
CA ARG A 519 -18.13 -33.58 21.83
C ARG A 519 -19.41 -33.39 22.65
N SER A 520 -19.38 -32.58 23.71
CA SER A 520 -20.57 -32.33 24.54
C SER A 520 -21.64 -31.56 23.75
N ALA A 521 -22.83 -32.15 23.70
CA ALA A 521 -24.01 -31.61 23.03
C ALA A 521 -25.28 -32.01 23.80
N VAL A 522 -26.35 -31.25 23.60
CA VAL A 522 -27.70 -31.54 24.12
C VAL A 522 -28.66 -31.43 22.95
N TRP A 523 -29.27 -32.54 22.56
CA TRP A 523 -30.18 -32.59 21.41
C TRP A 523 -31.61 -32.29 21.86
N PHE A 524 -32.34 -31.47 21.10
CA PHE A 524 -33.76 -31.26 21.37
C PHE A 524 -34.61 -32.19 20.48
N PRO A 525 -35.72 -32.73 21.02
CA PRO A 525 -36.67 -33.53 20.25
C PRO A 525 -37.34 -32.69 19.16
N ASP A 526 -37.83 -33.35 18.11
CA ASP A 526 -38.42 -32.69 16.94
C ASP A 526 -39.86 -32.16 17.21
N SER A 527 -40.30 -32.20 18.47
CA SER A 527 -41.42 -31.41 18.99
C SER A 527 -41.09 -29.92 19.15
N VAL A 528 -39.81 -29.56 19.28
CA VAL A 528 -39.34 -28.15 19.36
C VAL A 528 -39.29 -27.55 17.95
N LEU A 529 -40.25 -26.67 17.65
CA LEU A 529 -40.40 -26.00 16.37
C LEU A 529 -39.52 -24.74 16.25
N GLU A 530 -39.37 -23.99 17.34
CA GLU A 530 -38.53 -22.79 17.42
C GLU A 530 -37.77 -22.81 18.77
N ALA A 531 -36.52 -22.33 18.76
CA ALA A 531 -35.70 -22.16 19.95
C ALA A 531 -34.82 -20.90 19.82
N SER A 532 -34.81 -20.06 20.84
CA SER A 532 -33.95 -18.88 20.94
C SER A 532 -33.42 -18.67 22.36
N ARG A 533 -32.34 -17.90 22.50
CA ARG A 533 -31.90 -17.41 23.81
C ARG A 533 -32.94 -16.42 24.35
N ASP A 534 -33.18 -16.50 25.65
CA ASP A 534 -33.87 -15.49 26.43
C ASP A 534 -32.83 -14.68 27.23
N GLU A 535 -33.08 -13.41 27.49
CA GLU A 535 -32.11 -12.55 28.18
C GLU A 535 -31.96 -12.92 29.68
N SER A 536 -32.95 -13.58 30.27
CA SER A 536 -32.92 -13.94 31.69
C SER A 536 -31.89 -15.03 32.00
N VAL A 537 -31.07 -14.79 33.02
CA VAL A 537 -30.14 -15.77 33.59
C VAL A 537 -30.85 -16.57 34.68
N CYS A 538 -30.67 -17.88 34.71
CA CYS A 538 -31.12 -18.71 35.81
C CYS A 538 -30.16 -18.58 37.00
N PRO A 539 -30.60 -18.11 38.19
CA PRO A 539 -29.73 -17.94 39.35
C PRO A 539 -29.29 -19.26 40.01
N VAL A 540 -29.95 -20.38 39.70
CA VAL A 540 -29.72 -21.67 40.37
C VAL A 540 -28.60 -22.50 39.71
N CYS A 541 -28.47 -22.44 38.38
CA CYS A 541 -27.65 -23.40 37.65
C CYS A 541 -26.18 -22.98 37.48
N GLN A 542 -25.28 -23.97 37.52
CA GLN A 542 -23.84 -23.79 37.37
C GLN A 542 -23.28 -24.67 36.22
N PRO A 543 -22.14 -24.29 35.59
CA PRO A 543 -21.39 -23.06 35.82
C PRO A 543 -22.08 -21.84 35.19
N HIS A 544 -22.08 -20.72 35.92
CA HIS A 544 -22.69 -19.45 35.49
C HIS A 544 -21.93 -18.77 34.33
N PRO A 545 -22.61 -17.92 33.53
CA PRO A 545 -24.07 -17.77 33.47
C PRO A 545 -24.74 -18.96 32.77
N VAL A 546 -26.02 -19.18 33.10
CA VAL A 546 -26.91 -20.09 32.38
C VAL A 546 -28.13 -19.28 31.95
N TYR A 547 -28.17 -18.85 30.69
CA TYR A 547 -29.33 -18.18 30.12
C TYR A 547 -30.48 -19.16 29.91
N ARG A 548 -31.72 -18.66 30.03
CA ARG A 548 -32.90 -19.43 29.67
C ARG A 548 -33.03 -19.52 28.15
N LEU A 549 -33.84 -20.47 27.69
CA LEU A 549 -34.26 -20.55 26.29
C LEU A 549 -35.76 -20.29 26.21
N LYS A 550 -36.17 -19.47 25.24
CA LYS A 550 -37.55 -19.47 24.76
C LYS A 550 -37.70 -20.60 23.75
N LEU A 551 -38.68 -21.46 23.97
CA LEU A 551 -38.92 -22.68 23.21
C LEU A 551 -40.39 -22.74 22.79
N LYS A 552 -40.64 -23.23 21.59
CA LYS A 552 -41.98 -23.36 21.02
C LYS A 552 -42.23 -24.79 20.57
N PHE A 553 -43.36 -25.35 20.98
CA PHE A 553 -43.66 -26.76 20.84
C PHE A 553 -44.82 -27.02 19.87
N LYS A 554 -44.75 -28.17 19.19
CA LYS A 554 -45.80 -28.65 18.29
C LYS A 554 -47.09 -28.93 19.08
N ARG A 555 -48.24 -28.49 18.56
CA ARG A 555 -49.56 -28.81 19.14
C ARG A 555 -49.70 -30.33 19.32
N GLY A 556 -50.14 -30.76 20.50
CA GLY A 556 -50.25 -32.17 20.88
C GLY A 556 -48.95 -32.84 21.38
N SER A 557 -47.84 -32.10 21.50
CA SER A 557 -46.58 -32.63 22.07
C SER A 557 -46.30 -32.23 23.53
N LEU A 558 -47.23 -31.50 24.16
CA LEU A 558 -47.19 -31.10 25.56
C LEU A 558 -48.51 -31.47 26.27
N PRO A 559 -48.52 -31.60 27.61
CA PRO A 559 -49.76 -31.76 28.39
C PRO A 559 -50.75 -30.59 28.15
N PRO A 560 -52.08 -30.82 28.23
CA PRO A 560 -53.10 -29.78 27.95
C PRO A 560 -53.03 -28.53 28.84
N THR A 561 -52.37 -28.62 29.99
CA THR A 561 -52.19 -27.53 30.96
C THR A 561 -50.99 -26.62 30.66
N MET A 562 -50.18 -26.93 29.64
CA MET A 562 -48.92 -26.23 29.38
C MET A 562 -48.99 -25.34 28.13
N PRO A 563 -48.47 -24.10 28.16
CA PRO A 563 -48.43 -23.23 26.99
C PRO A 563 -47.49 -23.76 25.90
N LEU A 564 -47.86 -23.52 24.64
CA LEU A 564 -47.08 -23.92 23.46
C LEU A 564 -45.78 -23.10 23.30
N GLU A 565 -45.67 -21.95 23.96
CA GLU A 565 -44.44 -21.18 24.12
C GLU A 565 -44.05 -21.19 25.60
N PHE A 566 -42.79 -21.51 25.88
CA PHE A 566 -42.28 -21.72 27.24
C PHE A 566 -40.85 -21.17 27.36
N VAL A 567 -40.54 -20.48 28.47
CA VAL A 567 -39.20 -19.93 28.76
C VAL A 567 -38.61 -20.66 29.96
N GLY A 568 -37.58 -21.47 29.73
CA GLY A 568 -37.10 -22.45 30.71
C GLY A 568 -35.59 -22.61 30.80
N CYS A 569 -35.14 -23.34 31.82
CA CYS A 569 -33.72 -23.48 32.15
C CYS A 569 -33.11 -24.83 31.77
N ILE A 570 -32.39 -24.86 30.64
CA ILE A 570 -31.51 -25.97 30.23
C ILE A 570 -30.26 -26.16 31.11
N GLY A 571 -30.23 -25.51 32.28
CA GLY A 571 -29.29 -25.76 33.36
C GLY A 571 -29.60 -27.04 34.14
N GLY A 572 -30.88 -27.43 34.23
CA GLY A 572 -31.33 -28.66 34.91
C GLY A 572 -32.05 -28.46 36.25
N CYS A 573 -32.39 -27.22 36.63
CA CYS A 573 -33.28 -26.91 37.77
C CYS A 573 -34.77 -26.81 37.38
N ASP A 574 -35.07 -26.89 36.09
CA ASP A 574 -36.40 -26.80 35.51
C ASP A 574 -36.87 -28.23 35.22
N GLU A 575 -37.63 -28.81 36.15
CA GLU A 575 -37.97 -30.24 36.11
C GLU A 575 -38.96 -30.54 34.97
N THR A 576 -39.91 -29.65 34.73
CA THR A 576 -40.86 -29.74 33.60
C THR A 576 -40.12 -29.73 32.26
N LEU A 577 -39.18 -28.79 32.04
CA LEU A 577 -38.39 -28.78 30.81
C LEU A 577 -37.45 -29.98 30.70
N ARG A 578 -36.92 -30.46 31.83
CA ARG A 578 -36.05 -31.64 31.90
C ARG A 578 -36.78 -32.90 31.42
N GLU A 579 -38.05 -33.07 31.75
CA GLU A 579 -38.85 -34.19 31.28
C GLU A 579 -39.19 -34.06 29.79
N ILE A 580 -39.68 -32.89 29.36
CA ILE A 580 -40.12 -32.62 27.98
C ILE A 580 -38.99 -32.77 26.94
N LEU A 581 -37.77 -32.40 27.31
CA LEU A 581 -36.59 -32.48 26.44
C LEU A 581 -35.73 -33.75 26.72
N ASP A 582 -36.22 -34.71 27.51
CA ASP A 582 -35.50 -35.90 28.03
C ASP A 582 -34.06 -35.61 28.50
N LEU A 583 -33.88 -34.55 29.27
CA LEU A 583 -32.57 -34.04 29.65
C LEU A 583 -31.96 -34.89 30.77
N ARG A 584 -31.27 -35.95 30.34
CA ARG A 584 -30.40 -36.81 31.16
C ARG A 584 -29.15 -36.08 31.65
N PHE A 585 -29.32 -34.99 32.39
CA PHE A 585 -28.25 -34.39 33.18
C PHE A 585 -27.82 -35.39 34.26
N SER A 586 -26.66 -36.02 34.07
CA SER A 586 -26.02 -36.86 35.07
C SER A 586 -25.84 -36.06 36.37
N ARG A 587 -26.67 -36.33 37.39
CA ARG A 587 -26.49 -35.76 38.73
C ARG A 587 -25.16 -36.30 39.26
N GLY A 588 -24.17 -35.42 39.39
CA GLY A 588 -22.85 -35.79 39.88
C GLY A 588 -22.90 -36.14 41.37
N THR A 589 -23.01 -37.41 41.69
CA THR A 589 -22.71 -37.95 43.02
C THR A 589 -21.29 -38.52 43.03
N SER A 590 -20.52 -38.17 44.05
CA SER A 590 -19.14 -38.62 44.18
C SER A 590 -19.06 -40.15 44.30
N ARG A 591 -18.41 -40.80 43.32
CA ARG A 591 -17.91 -42.17 43.46
C ARG A 591 -16.43 -42.22 43.14
N THR A 592 -15.65 -42.58 44.15
CA THR A 592 -14.22 -42.87 44.07
C THR A 592 -13.97 -44.23 43.42
N CYS A 593 -12.91 -44.32 42.62
CA CYS A 593 -12.28 -45.55 42.10
C CYS A 593 -13.12 -46.38 41.09
N GLN A 594 -12.52 -47.07 40.11
CA GLN A 594 -11.22 -46.93 39.42
C GLN A 594 -11.36 -47.56 38.00
N PRO A 595 -10.34 -47.57 37.10
CA PRO A 595 -10.56 -47.84 35.68
C PRO A 595 -10.67 -49.32 35.29
N ALA A 596 -11.36 -49.59 34.17
CA ALA A 596 -11.26 -50.81 33.38
C ALA A 596 -11.45 -50.49 31.88
N SER A 597 -10.88 -51.30 30.99
CA SER A 597 -10.79 -50.98 29.55
C SER A 597 -11.21 -52.14 28.64
N GLN A 598 -12.10 -51.86 27.69
CA GLN A 598 -12.42 -52.69 26.52
C GLN A 598 -13.02 -54.09 26.86
N PRO A 599 -13.17 -55.03 25.90
CA PRO A 599 -14.31 -55.03 24.98
C PRO A 599 -15.17 -56.31 25.09
N SER A 600 -16.33 -56.31 24.41
CA SER A 600 -17.31 -57.40 24.49
C SER A 600 -17.08 -58.52 23.46
N SER A 601 -16.60 -59.69 23.90
CA SER A 601 -16.68 -60.94 23.12
C SER A 601 -16.63 -62.21 23.99
N HIS A 602 -17.75 -62.94 24.01
CA HIS A 602 -17.93 -64.40 24.16
C HIS A 602 -17.06 -65.29 25.09
N LEU A 603 -17.81 -66.14 25.84
CA LEU A 603 -17.56 -67.56 26.17
C LEU A 603 -16.59 -67.99 27.30
N GLN A 604 -17.22 -68.69 28.26
CA GLN A 604 -16.82 -69.96 28.91
C GLN A 604 -15.62 -70.07 29.88
N ALA A 605 -15.98 -70.54 31.08
CA ALA A 605 -15.43 -71.70 31.80
C ALA A 605 -14.04 -71.63 32.49
N ASN A 606 -14.13 -71.52 33.83
CA ASN A 606 -13.45 -72.38 34.84
C ASN A 606 -11.92 -72.36 35.05
N GLN A 607 -11.60 -72.39 36.36
CA GLN A 607 -10.37 -72.88 37.03
C GLN A 607 -9.06 -72.13 36.69
N SER A 608 -8.46 -71.29 37.56
CA SER A 608 -8.08 -71.38 38.99
C SER A 608 -6.75 -72.09 39.28
N LEU A 609 -5.74 -71.37 39.78
CA LEU A 609 -5.23 -71.50 41.17
C LEU A 609 -4.01 -70.60 41.50
N ASN A 610 -3.85 -70.35 42.81
CA ASN A 610 -2.60 -70.10 43.56
C ASN A 610 -1.81 -68.76 43.49
N ARG A 611 -1.90 -68.02 44.61
CA ARG A 611 -0.81 -67.61 45.55
C ARG A 611 0.25 -66.55 45.15
N VAL A 612 0.79 -65.72 46.06
CA VAL A 612 0.36 -65.21 47.40
C VAL A 612 1.28 -64.04 47.87
N HIS A 613 0.85 -63.25 48.89
CA HIS A 613 1.63 -62.25 49.68
C HIS A 613 2.14 -60.98 48.93
N SER A 614 1.85 -59.72 49.36
CA SER A 614 2.15 -58.96 50.62
C SER A 614 3.49 -58.19 50.53
N SER A 615 3.65 -56.95 51.05
CA SER A 615 2.74 -56.03 51.78
C SER A 615 3.34 -54.60 51.92
N GLN A 616 2.47 -53.57 52.12
CA GLN A 616 2.51 -52.42 53.08
C GLN A 616 3.86 -51.77 53.52
N HIS A 617 4.01 -50.46 53.87
CA HIS A 617 3.19 -49.23 53.82
C HIS A 617 4.06 -47.97 54.17
N SER A 618 3.45 -46.77 54.09
CA SER A 618 3.67 -45.54 54.91
C SER A 618 4.94 -44.64 54.85
N HIS A 619 4.63 -43.35 54.56
CA HIS A 619 5.23 -42.01 54.82
C HIS A 619 5.84 -41.71 56.24
N PRO A 620 6.32 -40.47 56.59
CA PRO A 620 7.33 -39.56 55.96
C PRO A 620 8.22 -38.70 56.95
N LEU A 621 9.02 -37.73 56.42
CA LEU A 621 9.67 -36.54 57.09
C LEU A 621 11.00 -36.78 57.89
N PRO A 622 11.65 -35.77 58.57
CA PRO A 622 12.75 -34.90 58.07
C PRO A 622 13.95 -34.81 59.09
N PRO A 623 14.70 -33.69 59.37
CA PRO A 623 15.14 -32.45 58.65
C PRO A 623 16.67 -32.10 58.77
N ASP A 624 17.20 -31.08 58.03
CA ASP A 624 18.15 -30.02 58.52
C ASP A 624 18.51 -28.99 57.39
N THR A 625 18.28 -27.67 57.52
CA THR A 625 19.20 -26.52 57.88
C THR A 625 20.60 -26.49 57.18
N ARG A 626 21.31 -25.38 56.88
CA ARG A 626 21.49 -23.97 57.40
C ARG A 626 22.00 -23.06 56.22
N HIS A 627 22.46 -21.79 56.24
CA HIS A 627 22.75 -20.73 57.25
C HIS A 627 22.83 -19.30 56.62
N THR A 628 22.84 -18.23 57.45
CA THR A 628 23.34 -16.82 57.25
C THR A 628 22.79 -15.86 56.15
N ARG A 629 23.03 -14.55 56.40
CA ARG A 629 22.50 -13.28 55.80
C ARG A 629 23.64 -12.20 55.87
N PRO A 630 23.47 -10.86 55.67
CA PRO A 630 22.31 -10.00 55.32
C PRO A 630 22.49 -9.33 53.92
N SER A 631 21.73 -8.34 53.43
CA SER A 631 20.49 -7.60 53.82
C SER A 631 19.71 -7.30 52.51
N LYS A 632 18.42 -6.95 52.40
CA LYS A 632 17.37 -6.26 53.21
C LYS A 632 17.33 -4.71 53.12
N ALA A 633 16.36 -4.22 52.34
CA ALA A 633 15.87 -2.83 52.36
C ALA A 633 14.78 -2.63 53.43
N LEU A 634 14.38 -1.38 53.68
CA LEU A 634 13.01 -0.99 54.11
C LEU A 634 12.78 0.52 53.92
N ALA A 635 11.51 0.91 53.75
CA ALA A 635 11.04 2.27 53.44
C ALA A 635 10.87 3.14 54.70
N GLN A 636 10.50 4.42 54.54
CA GLN A 636 9.23 4.93 55.10
C GLN A 636 8.80 6.37 54.73
N ASN A 637 7.49 6.60 54.91
CA ASN A 637 6.76 7.85 55.24
C ASN A 637 6.29 8.86 54.16
N LEU A 638 5.02 9.23 54.33
CA LEU A 638 4.29 10.37 53.75
C LEU A 638 4.58 11.67 54.52
N PRO A 639 4.23 12.83 53.94
CA PRO A 639 3.16 13.62 54.57
C PRO A 639 2.11 14.20 53.59
N LEU A 640 1.04 14.74 54.19
CA LEU A 640 -0.01 15.61 53.64
C LEU A 640 -0.08 16.86 54.57
N PRO A 641 -0.64 18.04 54.19
CA PRO A 641 -1.87 18.19 53.41
C PRO A 641 -1.94 19.40 52.42
N THR A 642 -3.17 19.76 52.04
CA THR A 642 -3.71 21.01 51.44
C THR A 642 -3.83 21.19 49.91
N ALA A 643 -5.08 21.00 49.46
CA ALA A 643 -5.91 21.89 48.63
C ALA A 643 -5.46 22.45 47.25
N ALA A 644 -6.31 22.15 46.26
CA ALA A 644 -6.72 23.00 45.12
C ALA A 644 -5.66 23.47 44.10
N GLY A 645 -5.74 22.87 42.89
CA GLY A 645 -5.11 23.37 41.67
C GLY A 645 -5.30 22.39 40.52
N GLU A 646 -6.14 22.72 39.54
CA GLU A 646 -6.29 21.90 38.33
C GLU A 646 -5.04 22.04 37.45
N SER A 647 -4.38 20.92 37.15
CA SER A 647 -3.12 20.87 36.41
C SER A 647 -3.24 19.90 35.24
N ASN A 648 -3.29 20.44 34.01
CA ASN A 648 -3.32 19.66 32.78
C ASN A 648 -1.92 19.08 32.46
N SER A 649 -1.49 18.07 33.21
CA SER A 649 -0.23 17.36 32.99
C SER A 649 -0.32 16.44 31.76
N VAL A 650 0.37 16.82 30.68
CA VAL A 650 0.46 15.98 29.48
C VAL A 650 1.35 14.77 29.76
N THR A 651 0.83 13.56 29.57
CA THR A 651 1.56 12.31 29.78
C THR A 651 2.05 11.69 28.46
N CYS A 652 3.20 11.03 28.51
CA CYS A 652 3.83 10.38 27.37
C CYS A 652 3.38 8.93 27.19
N ASN A 653 3.60 8.38 26.00
CA ASN A 653 3.34 6.97 25.67
C ASN A 653 4.07 5.93 26.56
N CYS A 654 5.02 6.36 27.41
CA CYS A 654 5.71 5.53 28.39
C CYS A 654 5.15 5.65 29.82
N GLY A 655 4.06 6.40 30.03
CA GLY A 655 3.45 6.64 31.34
C GLY A 655 4.15 7.69 32.23
N GLN A 656 5.17 8.37 31.70
CA GLN A 656 5.85 9.48 32.39
C GLN A 656 5.29 10.84 31.94
N GLU A 657 5.43 11.87 32.78
CA GLU A 657 5.04 13.25 32.40
C GLU A 657 5.93 13.81 31.28
N ALA A 658 5.33 14.65 30.44
CA ALA A 658 6.00 15.33 29.34
C ALA A 658 6.51 16.71 29.78
N ILE A 659 7.78 17.01 29.51
CA ILE A 659 8.37 18.32 29.77
C ILE A 659 8.03 19.29 28.63
N LEU A 660 7.50 20.46 28.99
CA LEU A 660 7.25 21.58 28.08
C LEU A 660 8.56 22.33 27.77
N LEU A 661 8.85 22.55 26.49
CA LEU A 661 10.09 23.15 25.98
C LEU A 661 9.78 24.16 24.87
N THR A 662 10.60 25.21 24.75
CA THR A 662 10.46 26.23 23.70
C THR A 662 11.50 26.04 22.60
N VAL A 663 11.11 26.16 21.33
CA VAL A 663 12.03 26.13 20.18
C VAL A 663 12.94 27.37 20.20
N ARG A 664 14.22 27.17 20.54
CA ARG A 664 15.25 28.23 20.53
C ARG A 664 16.04 28.35 19.22
N LYS A 665 15.87 27.40 18.28
CA LYS A 665 16.56 27.42 16.98
C LYS A 665 15.82 28.36 16.02
N GLU A 666 16.58 29.17 15.27
CA GLU A 666 16.01 30.06 14.26
C GLU A 666 15.28 29.31 13.14
N GLY A 667 14.18 29.89 12.68
CA GLY A 667 13.26 29.31 11.71
C GLY A 667 11.79 29.55 12.05
N PRO A 668 10.84 29.10 11.22
CA PRO A 668 9.41 29.47 11.31
C PRO A 668 8.66 28.92 12.54
N ASN A 669 9.33 28.20 13.44
CA ASN A 669 8.77 27.73 14.71
C ASN A 669 9.49 28.29 15.95
N GLN A 670 10.45 29.21 15.78
CA GLN A 670 11.16 29.85 16.89
C GLN A 670 10.17 30.50 17.87
N GLY A 671 10.33 30.22 19.17
CA GLY A 671 9.40 30.68 20.20
C GLY A 671 8.17 29.79 20.46
N ARG A 672 7.81 28.85 19.56
CA ARG A 672 6.71 27.90 19.82
C ARG A 672 7.09 26.89 20.92
N GLN A 673 6.07 26.41 21.64
CA GLN A 673 6.22 25.48 22.76
C GLN A 673 5.77 24.07 22.40
N PHE A 674 6.50 23.05 22.86
CA PHE A 674 6.19 21.64 22.63
C PHE A 674 6.50 20.79 23.86
N TYR A 675 5.70 19.75 24.07
CA TYR A 675 5.93 18.70 25.05
C TYR A 675 6.86 17.61 24.49
N LYS A 676 7.74 17.06 25.33
CA LYS A 676 8.61 15.91 25.01
C LYS A 676 8.68 14.94 26.20
N CYS A 677 8.91 13.65 25.96
CA CYS A 677 9.27 12.71 27.03
C CYS A 677 10.48 13.17 27.86
N HIS A 678 10.28 13.34 29.17
CA HIS A 678 11.32 13.74 30.11
C HIS A 678 12.43 12.68 30.25
N GLY A 679 12.07 11.41 30.48
CA GLY A 679 13.03 10.32 30.67
C GLY A 679 13.70 9.79 29.38
N GLY A 680 13.40 10.37 28.22
CA GLY A 680 13.96 9.95 26.91
C GLY A 680 13.60 8.53 26.46
N SER A 681 12.73 7.83 27.21
CA SER A 681 12.36 6.42 27.02
C SER A 681 11.38 6.17 25.87
N CYS A 682 10.76 7.22 25.32
CA CYS A 682 9.96 7.14 24.10
C CYS A 682 10.01 8.45 23.30
N ASN A 683 9.72 8.36 22.00
CA ASN A 683 9.75 9.49 21.07
C ASN A 683 8.48 10.36 21.13
N PHE A 684 7.92 10.58 22.32
CA PHE A 684 6.74 11.43 22.49
C PHE A 684 7.05 12.90 22.19
N PHE A 685 6.23 13.52 21.34
CA PHE A 685 6.29 14.93 20.95
C PHE A 685 4.87 15.44 20.68
N LEU A 686 4.52 16.62 21.18
CA LEU A 686 3.23 17.29 20.95
C LEU A 686 3.40 18.81 21.00
N TRP A 687 2.78 19.59 20.11
CA TRP A 687 2.76 21.06 20.23
C TRP A 687 1.83 21.48 21.38
N ALA A 688 2.22 22.51 22.14
CA ALA A 688 1.40 22.99 23.27
C ALA A 688 0.04 23.55 22.82
N ASP A 689 0.01 24.08 21.59
CA ASP A 689 -1.09 24.72 20.88
C ASP A 689 -2.28 23.77 20.56
N SER A 690 -2.36 22.56 21.13
CA SER A 690 -3.15 21.44 20.61
C SER A 690 -3.95 20.65 21.68
N SER A 691 -4.78 21.33 22.47
CA SER A 691 -5.63 20.71 23.49
C SER A 691 -7.14 21.01 23.32
N HIS A 692 -7.86 20.04 22.73
CA HIS A 692 -9.32 19.80 22.73
C HIS A 692 -10.34 20.92 22.39
N PRO A 693 -11.36 20.62 21.55
CA PRO A 693 -12.56 21.44 21.41
C PRO A 693 -13.65 21.04 22.42
N GLU A 694 -14.32 22.02 23.04
CA GLU A 694 -15.53 21.82 23.84
C GLU A 694 -16.73 22.67 23.37
N ALA A 695 -17.90 22.44 23.96
CA ALA A 695 -19.19 22.68 23.31
C ALA A 695 -19.75 24.11 23.45
N GLY A 696 -20.10 24.69 22.30
CA GLY A 696 -21.36 25.39 22.07
C GLY A 696 -21.77 26.54 23.00
N ARG A 697 -21.41 27.77 22.63
CA ARG A 697 -22.22 28.99 22.85
C ARG A 697 -21.84 30.06 21.82
N THR A 698 -22.84 30.70 21.21
CA THR A 698 -22.68 31.99 20.54
C THR A 698 -22.53 33.10 21.59
N PRO A 699 -21.84 34.21 21.27
CA PRO A 699 -22.60 35.45 21.14
C PRO A 699 -22.12 36.42 20.04
N SER A 700 -23.10 37.19 19.53
CA SER A 700 -23.08 38.56 18.97
C SER A 700 -21.78 39.22 18.47
N SER A 701 -21.91 39.83 17.29
CA SER A 701 -21.02 40.85 16.73
C SER A 701 -21.14 42.23 17.40
N THR A 702 -20.01 42.92 17.53
CA THR A 702 -19.85 44.38 17.66
C THR A 702 -18.43 44.76 17.21
N SER A 703 -18.12 45.90 16.58
CA SER A 703 -18.90 46.88 15.81
C SER A 703 -17.92 47.93 15.25
N ARG A 704 -17.98 48.30 13.98
CA ARG A 704 -17.38 49.56 13.46
C ARG A 704 -18.33 50.24 12.45
N PRO A 705 -18.28 51.58 12.31
CA PRO A 705 -19.47 52.33 11.90
C PRO A 705 -19.39 52.93 10.48
N LEU A 706 -20.59 53.15 9.90
CA LEU A 706 -21.07 54.33 9.14
C LEU A 706 -20.24 54.91 7.96
N ASP A 707 -20.82 55.34 6.84
CA ASP A 707 -22.15 55.14 6.23
C ASP A 707 -22.16 55.71 4.77
N ALA A 708 -23.33 55.68 4.11
CA ALA A 708 -23.77 56.45 2.95
C ALA A 708 -23.36 55.95 1.54
N SER A 709 -24.23 55.98 0.52
CA SER A 709 -25.70 56.22 0.48
C SER A 709 -26.29 55.85 -0.90
N LEU A 710 -27.62 55.74 -0.97
CA LEU A 710 -28.49 55.59 -2.16
C LEU A 710 -28.44 54.21 -2.88
N GLY A 711 -29.55 53.67 -3.42
CA GLY A 711 -30.92 54.20 -3.47
C GLY A 711 -31.98 53.11 -3.75
N HIS A 712 -33.27 53.45 -3.60
CA HIS A 712 -34.35 52.46 -3.49
C HIS A 712 -34.98 51.98 -4.80
N SER A 713 -35.40 50.71 -4.76
CA SER A 713 -36.37 50.00 -5.58
C SER A 713 -37.49 50.80 -6.28
N SER A 714 -37.84 50.37 -7.50
CA SER A 714 -39.24 50.31 -7.99
C SER A 714 -39.39 49.30 -9.12
N GLY A 715 -40.54 48.62 -9.19
CA GLY A 715 -40.90 47.70 -10.27
C GLY A 715 -42.35 47.92 -10.71
N LEU A 716 -42.64 47.67 -11.98
CA LEU A 716 -43.98 47.80 -12.56
C LEU A 716 -44.13 46.85 -13.76
N GLY A 717 -45.18 46.02 -13.74
CA GLY A 717 -45.48 45.09 -14.84
C GLY A 717 -46.81 45.43 -15.53
N LYS A 718 -46.95 45.02 -16.80
CA LYS A 718 -48.23 45.02 -17.54
C LYS A 718 -48.30 43.83 -18.51
N HIS A 719 -49.40 43.08 -18.45
CA HIS A 719 -49.95 42.28 -19.55
C HIS A 719 -50.96 43.15 -20.34
N PRO A 720 -51.27 42.84 -21.63
CA PRO A 720 -52.06 41.68 -22.09
C PRO A 720 -51.23 40.74 -23.01
N GLY A 721 -51.71 39.63 -23.57
CA GLY A 721 -53.04 38.99 -23.50
C GLY A 721 -53.58 38.59 -24.89
N GLY A 722 -53.72 37.29 -25.19
CA GLY A 722 -54.23 36.78 -26.47
C GLY A 722 -53.99 35.27 -26.66
N PHE A 723 -54.86 34.58 -27.42
CA PHE A 723 -54.85 33.11 -27.59
C PHE A 723 -54.27 32.67 -28.95
N GLY A 724 -53.70 31.45 -28.97
CA GLY A 724 -53.38 30.70 -30.19
C GLY A 724 -52.88 29.29 -29.83
N ASN A 725 -53.38 28.24 -30.48
CA ASN A 725 -53.07 26.83 -30.16
C ASN A 725 -52.71 26.04 -31.44
N SER A 726 -52.04 24.90 -31.24
CA SER A 726 -51.59 23.90 -32.25
C SER A 726 -50.21 24.15 -32.85
N GLY A 727 -49.35 23.11 -32.80
CA GLY A 727 -47.99 23.13 -33.36
C GLY A 727 -47.04 22.19 -32.62
N ASN A 728 -47.14 20.88 -32.88
CA ASN A 728 -46.24 19.89 -32.31
C ASN A 728 -44.96 19.76 -33.15
N ASP A 729 -43.83 20.25 -32.64
CA ASP A 729 -42.50 19.95 -33.19
C ASP A 729 -41.47 19.76 -32.05
N SER A 730 -40.68 18.68 -32.13
CA SER A 730 -39.91 18.13 -31.01
C SER A 730 -38.42 18.51 -31.11
N GLY A 731 -38.14 19.80 -30.98
CA GLY A 731 -36.77 20.34 -30.99
C GLY A 731 -35.95 19.93 -29.77
N GLY A 732 -35.26 18.79 -29.85
CA GLY A 732 -34.40 18.25 -28.78
C GLY A 732 -33.17 19.13 -28.49
N GLY A 733 -33.27 20.01 -27.50
CA GLY A 733 -32.17 20.87 -27.05
C GLY A 733 -31.24 20.18 -26.03
N THR A 734 -29.93 20.28 -26.26
CA THR A 734 -28.90 19.79 -25.33
C THR A 734 -29.02 20.43 -23.94
N ALA A 735 -29.13 19.62 -22.89
CA ALA A 735 -29.11 20.09 -21.50
C ALA A 735 -27.68 20.05 -20.91
N CYS A 736 -27.34 21.01 -20.06
CA CYS A 736 -26.10 21.03 -19.29
C CYS A 736 -26.23 20.29 -17.95
N LEU A 737 -25.12 20.08 -17.24
CA LEU A 737 -25.05 19.41 -15.92
C LEU A 737 -25.82 20.12 -14.77
N CYS A 738 -26.53 21.22 -15.03
CA CYS A 738 -27.52 21.80 -14.11
C CYS A 738 -28.97 21.38 -14.44
N SER A 739 -29.18 20.44 -15.36
CA SER A 739 -30.50 20.11 -15.95
C SER A 739 -31.21 21.33 -16.56
N GLN A 740 -30.43 22.26 -17.12
CA GLN A 740 -30.90 23.48 -17.78
C GLN A 740 -30.46 23.48 -19.26
N PRO A 741 -31.19 24.13 -20.18
CA PRO A 741 -30.80 24.23 -21.59
C PRO A 741 -29.40 24.83 -21.76
N ALA A 742 -28.56 24.20 -22.59
CA ALA A 742 -27.18 24.62 -22.82
C ALA A 742 -27.10 25.65 -23.97
N VAL A 743 -26.57 26.84 -23.67
CA VAL A 743 -26.42 27.94 -24.63
C VAL A 743 -25.34 27.62 -25.66
N LYS A 744 -25.66 27.83 -26.93
CA LYS A 744 -24.75 27.63 -28.06
C LYS A 744 -23.93 28.91 -28.32
N LEU A 745 -22.61 28.79 -28.28
CA LEU A 745 -21.65 29.88 -28.49
C LEU A 745 -20.67 29.54 -29.62
N THR A 746 -20.00 30.56 -30.16
CA THR A 746 -19.00 30.44 -31.24
C THR A 746 -17.63 30.88 -30.72
N VAL A 747 -16.57 30.13 -31.04
CA VAL A 747 -15.19 30.48 -30.65
C VAL A 747 -14.70 31.70 -31.43
N GLN A 748 -14.60 32.85 -30.76
CA GLN A 748 -14.08 34.10 -31.36
C GLN A 748 -12.56 34.26 -31.26
N LYS A 749 -11.89 33.54 -30.33
CA LYS A 749 -10.45 33.63 -30.12
C LYS A 749 -9.68 32.99 -31.27
N ASP A 750 -8.63 33.65 -31.75
CA ASP A 750 -7.73 33.12 -32.77
C ASP A 750 -7.03 31.82 -32.36
N GLY A 751 -7.01 30.87 -33.28
CA GLY A 751 -6.56 29.50 -33.06
C GLY A 751 -7.30 28.51 -33.98
N PRO A 752 -6.93 27.21 -33.94
CA PRO A 752 -7.43 26.19 -34.88
C PRO A 752 -8.92 25.84 -34.75
N ASN A 753 -9.62 26.40 -33.75
CA ASN A 753 -11.06 26.23 -33.56
C ASN A 753 -11.87 27.53 -33.79
N LYS A 754 -11.26 28.63 -34.26
CA LYS A 754 -11.99 29.90 -34.50
C LYS A 754 -13.17 29.66 -35.44
N GLY A 755 -14.36 30.12 -35.06
CA GLY A 755 -15.61 29.88 -35.79
C GLY A 755 -16.34 28.56 -35.49
N ARG A 756 -15.73 27.59 -34.79
CA ARG A 756 -16.48 26.38 -34.33
C ARG A 756 -17.47 26.74 -33.23
N GLN A 757 -18.56 25.97 -33.17
CA GLN A 757 -19.68 26.20 -32.26
C GLN A 757 -19.77 25.11 -31.18
N PHE A 758 -20.05 25.50 -29.94
CA PHE A 758 -20.14 24.63 -28.78
C PHE A 758 -21.34 24.98 -27.90
N HIS A 759 -21.87 24.00 -27.17
CA HIS A 759 -22.85 24.20 -26.10
C HIS A 759 -22.13 24.36 -24.75
N THR A 760 -22.63 25.26 -23.90
CA THR A 760 -22.16 25.41 -22.51
C THR A 760 -23.27 25.82 -21.55
N CYS A 761 -22.98 25.91 -20.25
CA CYS A 761 -23.96 26.26 -19.23
C CYS A 761 -24.48 27.70 -19.38
N SER A 762 -25.79 27.88 -19.25
CA SER A 762 -26.49 29.18 -19.36
C SER A 762 -26.24 30.15 -18.20
N LYS A 763 -25.68 29.67 -17.07
CA LYS A 763 -25.46 30.46 -15.86
C LYS A 763 -24.32 31.49 -16.00
N PRO A 764 -24.30 32.54 -15.15
CA PRO A 764 -23.14 33.44 -15.02
C PRO A 764 -21.86 32.66 -14.69
N ARG A 765 -20.70 33.18 -15.10
CA ARG A 765 -19.39 32.49 -15.07
C ARG A 765 -19.04 31.88 -13.70
N GLU A 766 -19.40 32.54 -12.61
CA GLU A 766 -19.17 32.10 -11.23
C GLU A 766 -20.03 30.88 -10.79
N GLN A 767 -21.04 30.51 -11.59
CA GLN A 767 -22.03 29.48 -11.25
C GLN A 767 -22.19 28.41 -12.35
N GLN A 768 -21.29 28.38 -13.35
CA GLN A 768 -21.34 27.41 -14.45
C GLN A 768 -20.86 26.03 -14.00
N CYS A 769 -21.62 24.98 -14.33
CA CYS A 769 -21.29 23.58 -14.01
C CYS A 769 -20.20 22.95 -14.90
N GLY A 770 -19.35 23.75 -15.55
CA GLY A 770 -18.27 23.27 -16.43
C GLY A 770 -18.71 22.55 -17.71
N PHE A 771 -20.01 22.41 -17.98
CA PHE A 771 -20.51 21.71 -19.17
C PHE A 771 -20.00 22.34 -20.47
N PHE A 772 -19.47 21.50 -21.36
CA PHE A 772 -18.97 21.86 -22.68
C PHE A 772 -19.16 20.67 -23.63
N GLN A 773 -19.69 20.90 -24.83
CA GLN A 773 -19.82 19.90 -25.91
C GLN A 773 -19.74 20.59 -27.27
N TRP A 774 -19.06 20.03 -28.28
CA TRP A 774 -19.10 20.60 -29.62
C TRP A 774 -20.42 20.26 -30.34
N VAL A 775 -20.88 21.18 -31.19
CA VAL A 775 -22.15 21.04 -31.93
C VAL A 775 -22.09 19.94 -33.01
N ASP A 776 -20.89 19.54 -33.43
CA ASP A 776 -20.62 18.55 -34.47
C ASP A 776 -20.43 17.10 -33.93
N GLU A 777 -20.52 16.87 -32.61
CA GLU A 777 -20.29 15.56 -31.96
C GLU A 777 -21.58 14.73 -31.72
N ASN A 778 -22.68 15.03 -32.41
CA ASN A 778 -24.01 14.52 -32.05
C ASN A 778 -24.46 13.29 -32.88
N VAL A 779 -24.05 12.07 -32.47
CA VAL A 779 -24.57 10.79 -33.01
C VAL A 779 -24.81 9.78 -31.87
N ALA A 780 -26.00 9.17 -31.83
CA ALA A 780 -26.41 8.22 -30.79
C ALA A 780 -26.04 6.75 -31.13
N PRO A 781 -25.85 5.87 -30.13
CA PRO A 781 -25.48 4.47 -30.35
C PRO A 781 -26.69 3.56 -30.65
N GLY A 782 -26.51 2.61 -31.58
CA GLY A 782 -27.53 1.61 -31.98
C GLY A 782 -27.20 0.20 -31.49
N THR A 783 -28.19 -0.49 -30.92
CA THR A 783 -28.08 -1.79 -30.23
C THR A 783 -28.12 -2.99 -31.18
N PHE A 784 -27.26 -4.00 -30.99
CA PHE A 784 -27.48 -5.35 -31.57
C PHE A 784 -26.92 -6.51 -30.71
N GLY A 785 -27.85 -7.39 -30.30
CA GLY A 785 -27.80 -8.86 -30.48
C GLY A 785 -26.63 -9.68 -29.91
N ALA A 786 -26.96 -10.71 -29.11
CA ALA A 786 -26.02 -11.75 -28.68
C ALA A 786 -26.27 -13.09 -29.41
N LEU A 787 -25.16 -13.83 -29.64
CA LEU A 787 -25.09 -15.27 -30.02
C LEU A 787 -25.62 -15.65 -31.43
N PRO A 788 -25.26 -16.85 -31.98
CA PRO A 788 -24.42 -17.92 -31.41
C PRO A 788 -23.14 -18.26 -32.21
N TRP A 789 -22.26 -19.07 -31.61
CA TRP A 789 -21.14 -19.75 -32.28
C TRP A 789 -21.45 -21.24 -32.57
N PRO A 790 -21.00 -21.78 -33.71
CA PRO A 790 -20.61 -23.18 -33.85
C PRO A 790 -19.08 -23.33 -34.02
N GLY A 791 -18.50 -24.45 -33.57
CA GLY A 791 -17.12 -24.85 -33.89
C GLY A 791 -17.01 -25.51 -35.29
N GLY A 792 -15.85 -25.95 -35.77
CA GLY A 792 -14.49 -25.98 -35.19
C GLY A 792 -13.57 -26.92 -36.00
N ARG A 793 -12.27 -26.98 -35.67
CA ARG A 793 -11.15 -27.62 -36.45
C ARG A 793 -10.78 -26.83 -37.74
N GLY A 794 -9.54 -26.82 -38.24
CA GLY A 794 -8.25 -27.24 -37.66
C GLY A 794 -7.21 -27.66 -38.72
N LYS A 795 -5.93 -27.23 -38.56
CA LYS A 795 -4.75 -27.50 -39.45
C LYS A 795 -4.84 -26.82 -40.85
N THR A 796 -3.79 -26.59 -41.66
CA THR A 796 -2.32 -26.86 -41.58
C THR A 796 -1.49 -25.88 -42.45
N GLN A 797 -0.18 -25.78 -42.18
CA GLN A 797 0.92 -25.44 -43.13
C GLN A 797 1.03 -24.02 -43.76
N GLY A 798 2.26 -23.68 -44.17
CA GLY A 798 2.61 -22.59 -45.12
C GLY A 798 2.90 -23.16 -46.53
N PRO A 799 3.84 -22.63 -47.36
CA PRO A 799 5.01 -21.82 -46.99
C PRO A 799 5.43 -20.66 -47.96
N GLU A 800 6.55 -20.02 -47.60
CA GLU A 800 7.64 -19.50 -48.48
C GLU A 800 7.47 -18.44 -49.62
N SER A 801 8.26 -17.36 -49.44
CA SER A 801 9.14 -16.72 -50.47
C SER A 801 8.53 -15.69 -51.46
N ARG A 802 9.28 -14.84 -52.22
CA ARG A 802 10.74 -14.60 -52.33
C ARG A 802 11.06 -13.21 -52.95
N SER A 803 11.97 -12.43 -52.34
CA SER A 803 12.73 -11.32 -52.99
C SER A 803 11.91 -10.13 -53.56
N LYS A 804 12.45 -8.98 -54.04
CA LYS A 804 13.81 -8.56 -54.46
C LYS A 804 13.97 -7.03 -54.30
N ARG A 805 15.21 -6.50 -54.20
CA ARG A 805 15.55 -5.05 -54.30
C ARG A 805 16.06 -4.71 -55.71
N PRO A 806 16.13 -3.41 -56.07
CA PRO A 806 17.45 -2.81 -56.37
C PRO A 806 17.70 -1.42 -55.74
N ARG A 807 18.93 -0.90 -55.94
CA ARG A 807 19.37 0.51 -55.75
C ARG A 807 19.31 1.24 -57.13
N ALA A 808 19.68 2.51 -57.38
CA ALA A 808 20.56 3.46 -56.69
C ALA A 808 20.34 4.94 -57.16
N SER A 809 21.02 5.90 -56.50
CA SER A 809 21.46 7.25 -57.00
C SER A 809 20.41 8.27 -57.51
N SER A 810 20.58 9.59 -57.42
CA SER A 810 21.55 10.48 -56.72
C SER A 810 21.11 11.96 -56.87
N VAL A 811 21.39 12.85 -55.88
CA VAL A 811 21.75 14.31 -56.01
C VAL A 811 20.70 15.24 -56.71
N ASP A 812 20.33 16.46 -56.26
CA ASP A 812 20.89 17.43 -55.30
C ASP A 812 19.83 18.35 -54.61
N THR A 813 20.27 19.25 -53.72
CA THR A 813 19.71 20.56 -53.27
C THR A 813 18.19 20.80 -53.09
N GLY A 814 17.81 21.50 -51.99
CA GLY A 814 16.79 22.56 -52.08
C GLY A 814 15.64 22.64 -51.05
N SER A 815 15.87 23.36 -49.94
CA SER A 815 14.86 24.06 -49.08
C SER A 815 13.71 23.26 -48.43
N THR A 816 13.00 23.90 -47.49
CA THR A 816 12.11 23.25 -46.52
C THR A 816 10.62 23.48 -46.76
N ALA A 817 9.86 22.39 -46.91
CA ALA A 817 8.41 22.35 -46.66
C ALA A 817 8.01 21.03 -45.97
N LYS A 818 7.45 21.10 -44.75
CA LYS A 818 7.06 19.90 -43.97
C LYS A 818 5.79 19.28 -44.56
N LYS A 819 5.93 18.25 -45.40
CA LYS A 819 4.81 17.47 -45.93
C LYS A 819 3.96 16.86 -44.79
N PRO A 820 2.62 16.86 -44.89
CA PRO A 820 1.76 16.29 -43.85
C PRO A 820 1.95 14.77 -43.73
N ARG A 821 1.81 14.24 -42.52
CA ARG A 821 1.93 12.80 -42.26
C ARG A 821 0.83 12.03 -43.01
N LYS A 822 1.24 11.00 -43.73
CA LYS A 822 0.36 10.07 -44.44
C LYS A 822 0.09 8.82 -43.59
N CYS A 823 -1.08 8.23 -43.76
CA CYS A 823 -1.48 6.98 -43.14
C CYS A 823 -0.48 5.85 -43.47
N SER A 824 -0.06 5.08 -42.47
CA SER A 824 0.87 3.95 -42.61
C SER A 824 0.19 2.63 -43.01
N LEU A 825 -0.95 2.73 -43.71
CA LEU A 825 -1.65 1.61 -44.34
C LEU A 825 -2.00 1.93 -45.80
N CYS A 826 -2.69 3.05 -46.05
CA CYS A 826 -3.16 3.44 -47.39
C CYS A 826 -2.39 4.61 -48.04
N HIS A 827 -1.45 5.23 -47.31
CA HIS A 827 -0.64 6.38 -47.74
C HIS A 827 -1.39 7.64 -48.20
N GLN A 828 -2.69 7.74 -47.91
CA GLN A 828 -3.46 8.99 -47.95
C GLN A 828 -3.07 9.91 -46.77
N PRO A 829 -3.06 11.24 -46.94
CA PRO A 829 -3.00 12.19 -45.82
C PRO A 829 -4.34 12.25 -45.06
N GLY A 830 -4.37 12.94 -43.92
CA GLY A 830 -5.60 13.30 -43.20
C GLY A 830 -6.07 12.30 -42.12
N HIS A 831 -5.52 11.08 -42.06
CA HIS A 831 -5.82 10.13 -40.99
C HIS A 831 -4.61 9.23 -40.65
N THR A 832 -4.68 8.55 -39.50
CA THR A 832 -3.68 7.57 -39.04
C THR A 832 -4.20 6.14 -39.21
N ARG A 833 -3.32 5.14 -39.13
CA ARG A 833 -3.65 3.72 -39.39
C ARG A 833 -4.91 3.18 -38.68
N PRO A 834 -5.18 3.46 -37.38
CA PRO A 834 -6.39 2.99 -36.72
C PRO A 834 -7.70 3.50 -37.34
N PHE A 835 -7.66 4.68 -37.98
CA PHE A 835 -8.82 5.33 -38.61
C PHE A 835 -8.75 5.24 -40.15
N CYS A 836 -8.01 4.28 -40.68
CA CYS A 836 -7.92 4.05 -42.11
C CYS A 836 -9.13 3.23 -42.60
N PRO A 837 -9.86 3.64 -43.65
CA PRO A 837 -11.00 2.88 -44.18
C PRO A 837 -10.61 1.51 -44.78
N GLN A 838 -9.31 1.24 -44.94
CA GLN A 838 -8.74 -0.06 -45.33
C GLN A 838 -8.28 -0.91 -44.13
N ASN A 839 -8.46 -0.45 -42.89
CA ASN A 839 -8.09 -1.17 -41.67
C ASN A 839 -9.29 -1.98 -41.15
N ARG A 840 -9.64 -3.05 -41.88
CA ARG A 840 -10.49 -4.16 -41.42
C ARG A 840 -9.63 -5.34 -40.98
#